data_AF-A0A929H3N5-F1
#
_entry.id   AF-A0A929H3N5-F1
#
_cell.length_a   1.000
_cell.length_b   1.000
_cell.length_c   1.000
_cell.angle_alpha   90.00
_cell.angle_beta   90.00
_cell.angle_gamma   90.00
#
_symmetry.space_group_name_H-M   'P 1'
#
loop_
_entity.id
_entity.type
_entity.pdbx_description
1 polymer ?
#
loop_
_entity_poly.entity_id
_entity_poly.type
_entity_poly.pdbx_seq_one_letter_code
_entity_poly.pdbx_strand_id
1 'polypeptide(L)'
;MNNLKKISLAVSVLILAGFSYSKIPAGHVNKSPDQSQQSVTGVEANSETFQRRWSYISETSAVIYWQLEDISLSANSFIEYGKTENLGKQTQITKKPRWSHFHQLKNLDPETTYYYRMVIVDPENNQKTESEIIRINLKNKKEAIRIPEDMSGPTPYILDKPDAYYLLTRDITADGTAIEISGKGVTLDLDGHTITFGNNTSEQVYGVRFVYSGDLVLCNGHIVQGKRSRGYSAAVTSLDRTMPTEIFGISTDVHLPNAFPIFMNHANKVNIHHNNIYSRVTEIECRHYPGNALIRIYTYGGDIHIHDNLVTEGCHWGINVRIVSRTARNIEIDHNDIQHHQQYVNGYALAPGPGALVHHNKVTSSGRGVHLTGEGTQFYNNYIDTKGHQQLSDLPARTRPFHHRLIELHGVKFEGRSAKNCKIYNNFVRITQYLPVDSDGKGAPEDKMDNGVYIRSTATSINSGKLVDSEQNWEKDRWRYYFVKYNPDLPPAKITGNDAVTLYGNFGEAKPGEYTIYMKWEYVPPTPLNLACYDPNGMNEIYDNTFIGITHYKKVWHGDYGDTGDWATAIMLIAMDKGPAEPGQYSAYVHDNQFFSNDLFINSGYNYKVNMTIMLKNNIFTLLKEPFAIERDNRILGAGIGEAFKKEIKTGNNVFKE
;
A
#
# COMPACT_ATOMS: atom_id res chain seq x y z
N MET A 1 -53.33 33.13 18.16
CA MET A 1 -53.19 32.01 19.11
C MET A 1 -52.43 30.89 18.42
N ASN A 2 -51.22 30.63 18.92
CA ASN A 2 -50.34 29.46 18.82
C ASN A 2 -50.20 28.63 17.52
N ASN A 3 -48.93 28.59 17.09
CA ASN A 3 -48.15 27.46 16.54
C ASN A 3 -48.66 26.73 15.29
N LEU A 4 -47.89 26.84 14.19
CA LEU A 4 -47.17 25.67 13.63
C LEU A 4 -46.09 26.10 12.64
N LYS A 5 -44.87 25.61 12.90
CA LYS A 5 -43.63 25.83 12.15
C LYS A 5 -43.55 24.91 10.93
N LYS A 6 -42.88 25.46 9.91
CA LYS A 6 -42.32 24.92 8.67
C LYS A 6 -41.97 23.42 8.62
N ILE A 7 -42.62 22.78 7.64
CA ILE A 7 -42.28 21.64 6.76
C ILE A 7 -40.74 21.50 6.55
N SER A 8 -40.10 20.44 7.05
CA SER A 8 -39.79 19.13 6.42
C SER A 8 -38.78 19.16 5.26
N LEU A 9 -37.51 18.90 5.58
CA LEU A 9 -36.54 18.26 4.68
C LEU A 9 -35.78 17.20 5.50
N ALA A 10 -36.19 15.94 5.37
CA ALA A 10 -35.58 14.79 6.00
C ALA A 10 -35.34 13.73 4.93
N VAL A 11 -34.11 13.62 4.43
CA VAL A 11 -33.59 12.42 3.75
C VAL A 11 -32.07 12.37 4.01
N SER A 12 -31.58 11.19 4.40
CA SER A 12 -30.17 10.77 4.53
C SER A 12 -29.43 11.01 5.86
N VAL A 13 -29.93 10.42 6.95
CA VAL A 13 -29.09 9.98 8.10
C VAL A 13 -29.60 8.62 8.56
N LEU A 14 -28.96 7.55 8.07
CA LEU A 14 -29.04 6.13 8.51
C LEU A 14 -28.14 5.41 7.48
N ILE A 15 -26.87 5.11 7.75
CA ILE A 15 -26.37 3.95 8.50
C ILE A 15 -24.93 4.27 8.92
N LEU A 16 -24.66 4.46 10.21
CA LEU A 16 -23.31 4.44 10.80
C LEU A 16 -23.42 4.28 12.32
N ALA A 17 -24.21 3.30 12.76
CA ALA A 17 -24.24 2.89 14.15
C ALA A 17 -24.45 1.38 14.21
N GLY A 18 -23.48 0.68 14.79
CA GLY A 18 -23.69 -0.66 15.33
C GLY A 18 -22.79 -1.76 14.80
N PHE A 19 -21.47 -1.61 14.90
CA PHE A 19 -20.59 -2.69 15.38
C PHE A 19 -19.41 -2.04 16.09
N SER A 20 -19.52 -1.86 17.41
CA SER A 20 -18.33 -1.69 18.24
C SER A 20 -17.56 -3.00 18.19
N TYR A 21 -16.26 -2.93 17.91
CA TYR A 21 -15.34 -4.05 18.12
C TYR A 21 -15.56 -4.61 19.54
N SER A 22 -16.11 -5.80 19.66
CA SER A 22 -16.06 -6.53 20.93
C SER A 22 -14.60 -6.91 21.18
N LYS A 23 -14.07 -6.46 22.33
CA LYS A 23 -12.73 -6.79 22.84
C LYS A 23 -12.31 -8.21 22.46
N ILE A 24 -11.19 -8.31 21.77
CA ILE A 24 -10.46 -9.57 21.53
C ILE A 24 -10.01 -10.09 22.90
N PRO A 25 -10.33 -11.34 23.30
CA PRO A 25 -9.80 -11.91 24.53
C PRO A 25 -8.29 -12.14 24.38
N ALA A 26 -7.50 -11.57 25.30
CA ALA A 26 -6.06 -11.82 25.37
C ALA A 26 -5.81 -13.29 25.77
N GLY A 27 -5.45 -14.12 24.79
CA GLY A 27 -4.90 -15.46 25.00
C GLY A 27 -3.39 -15.40 25.25
N HIS A 28 -2.94 -16.12 26.29
CA HIS A 28 -1.60 -16.22 26.87
C HIS A 28 -0.39 -15.78 26.02
N VAL A 29 0.21 -14.65 26.41
CA VAL A 29 1.56 -14.23 26.02
C VAL A 29 2.57 -14.83 27.02
N ASN A 30 3.50 -15.64 26.52
CA ASN A 30 4.69 -16.02 27.27
C ASN A 30 5.61 -14.80 27.42
N LYS A 31 5.85 -14.39 28.66
CA LYS A 31 6.80 -13.32 29.01
C LYS A 31 8.24 -13.74 28.69
N SER A 32 8.99 -12.85 28.06
CA SER A 32 10.46 -12.84 28.11
C SER A 32 10.91 -11.50 28.76
N PRO A 33 12.06 -11.46 29.48
CA PRO A 33 12.21 -10.58 30.63
C PRO A 33 12.93 -9.25 30.36
N ASP A 34 12.45 -8.25 31.10
CA ASP A 34 13.15 -7.17 31.80
C ASP A 34 13.89 -6.07 31.00
N GLN A 35 13.27 -4.87 30.98
CA GLN A 35 13.98 -3.61 31.21
C GLN A 35 13.14 -2.71 32.14
N SER A 36 13.79 -2.28 33.21
CA SER A 36 13.25 -1.64 34.40
C SER A 36 12.54 -0.30 34.17
N GLN A 37 11.30 -0.22 34.63
CA GLN A 37 10.53 1.01 34.82
C GLN A 37 10.90 1.68 36.16
N GLN A 38 11.02 3.01 36.17
CA GLN A 38 10.78 3.81 37.37
C GLN A 38 9.39 4.45 37.26
N SER A 39 8.54 4.12 38.22
CA SER A 39 7.15 4.52 38.33
C SER A 39 6.99 5.94 38.89
N VAL A 40 6.16 6.76 38.24
CA VAL A 40 5.51 7.92 38.86
C VAL A 40 4.00 7.74 38.68
N THR A 41 3.28 7.72 39.80
CA THR A 41 1.84 7.49 39.87
C THR A 41 1.03 8.71 39.43
N GLY A 42 0.10 8.51 38.50
CA GLY A 42 -1.12 9.31 38.37
C GLY A 42 -1.40 9.99 37.03
N VAL A 43 -1.70 9.23 35.96
CA VAL A 43 -2.51 9.67 34.79
C VAL A 43 -3.05 8.42 34.06
N GLU A 44 -4.28 7.98 34.33
CA GLU A 44 -4.83 6.74 33.71
C GLU A 44 -5.88 6.96 32.60
N ALA A 45 -6.23 8.21 32.23
CA ALA A 45 -7.31 8.44 31.25
C ALA A 45 -6.87 8.62 29.78
N ASN A 46 -5.63 9.03 29.49
CA ASN A 46 -5.17 9.34 28.12
C ASN A 46 -4.12 8.34 27.57
N SER A 47 -3.81 7.30 28.34
CA SER A 47 -2.82 6.27 27.95
C SER A 47 -3.35 5.32 26.87
N GLU A 48 -4.67 5.13 26.76
CA GLU A 48 -5.23 4.12 25.85
C GLU A 48 -5.13 4.56 24.38
N THR A 49 -5.34 5.83 24.04
CA THR A 49 -5.40 6.30 22.63
C THR A 49 -4.06 6.30 21.90
N PHE A 50 -2.95 6.55 22.60
CA PHE A 50 -1.62 6.64 22.01
C PHE A 50 -0.83 5.36 22.31
N GLN A 51 -0.97 4.35 21.46
CA GLN A 51 -0.29 3.06 21.58
C GLN A 51 1.03 3.03 20.83
N ARG A 52 1.85 2.00 21.12
CA ARG A 52 3.14 1.74 20.45
C ARG A 52 3.99 3.00 20.30
N ARG A 53 4.08 3.76 21.40
CA ARG A 53 4.85 5.00 21.44
C ARG A 53 6.32 4.68 21.31
N TRP A 54 7.00 5.39 20.41
CA TRP A 54 8.43 5.26 20.21
C TRP A 54 9.02 6.63 19.91
N SER A 55 10.26 6.85 20.34
CA SER A 55 10.99 8.07 20.02
C SER A 55 12.47 7.80 19.89
N TYR A 56 13.12 8.54 19.00
CA TYR A 56 14.57 8.57 18.89
C TYR A 56 15.06 10.02 19.04
N ILE A 57 16.10 10.24 19.84
CA ILE A 57 16.62 11.57 20.16
C ILE A 57 18.08 11.63 19.72
N SER A 58 18.40 12.64 18.91
CA SER A 58 19.75 12.93 18.43
C SER A 58 20.26 14.29 18.95
N GLU A 59 21.33 14.86 18.35
CA GLU A 59 21.97 16.10 18.84
C GLU A 59 21.05 17.32 18.68
N THR A 60 20.37 17.44 17.54
CA THR A 60 19.56 18.61 17.19
C THR A 60 18.15 18.24 16.69
N SER A 61 17.79 16.96 16.82
CA SER A 61 16.53 16.42 16.33
C SER A 61 15.93 15.35 17.24
N ALA A 62 14.64 15.09 17.03
CA ALA A 62 13.96 13.93 17.61
C ALA A 62 12.90 13.39 16.63
N VAL A 63 12.75 12.07 16.59
CA VAL A 63 11.65 11.38 15.91
C VAL A 63 10.65 10.94 16.96
N ILE A 64 9.36 11.13 16.70
CA ILE A 64 8.25 10.70 17.55
C ILE A 64 7.28 9.89 16.71
N TYR A 65 6.91 8.72 17.22
CA TYR A 65 5.99 7.79 16.60
C TYR A 65 4.96 7.27 17.60
N TRP A 66 3.75 7.03 17.11
CA TRP A 66 2.71 6.30 17.84
C TRP A 66 1.67 5.73 16.87
N GLN A 67 0.83 4.84 17.39
CA GLN A 67 -0.36 4.32 16.71
C GLN A 67 -1.62 4.61 17.53
N LEU A 68 -2.76 4.66 16.85
CA LEU A 68 -4.04 4.66 17.54
C LEU A 68 -4.35 3.28 18.11
N GLU A 69 -5.16 3.24 19.15
CA GLU A 69 -5.56 2.03 19.88
C GLU A 69 -6.29 0.99 19.03
N ASP A 70 -7.07 1.44 18.05
CA ASP A 70 -7.84 0.59 17.14
C ASP A 70 -7.34 0.78 15.70
N ILE A 71 -6.93 -0.33 15.08
CA ILE A 71 -6.39 -0.38 13.72
C ILE A 71 -7.38 0.11 12.65
N SER A 72 -8.68 0.06 12.93
CA SER A 72 -9.70 0.57 12.01
C SER A 72 -9.73 2.10 11.95
N LEU A 73 -9.30 2.79 13.02
CA LEU A 73 -9.34 4.25 13.13
C LEU A 73 -8.21 4.95 12.40
N SER A 74 -8.47 6.19 11.97
CA SER A 74 -7.46 7.06 11.36
C SER A 74 -7.68 8.50 11.83
N ALA A 75 -6.60 9.22 12.14
CA ALA A 75 -6.65 10.61 12.57
C ALA A 75 -5.61 11.47 11.84
N ASN A 76 -5.83 12.78 11.79
CA ASN A 76 -4.74 13.71 11.52
C ASN A 76 -3.92 13.91 12.81
N SER A 77 -2.69 14.39 12.70
CA SER A 77 -1.81 14.56 13.87
C SER A 77 -0.80 15.67 13.71
N PHE A 78 -0.32 16.18 14.84
CA PHE A 78 0.85 17.05 14.97
C PHE A 78 1.48 16.89 16.35
N ILE A 79 2.68 17.44 16.54
CA ILE A 79 3.36 17.52 17.84
C ILE A 79 3.40 18.96 18.27
N GLU A 80 3.06 19.23 19.53
CA GLU A 80 3.37 20.50 20.20
C GLU A 80 4.62 20.30 21.06
N TYR A 81 5.54 21.27 21.06
CA TYR A 81 6.83 21.14 21.74
C TYR A 81 7.41 22.49 22.18
N GLY A 82 8.32 22.47 23.15
CA GLY A 82 8.99 23.67 23.64
C GLY A 82 10.08 23.38 24.66
N LYS A 83 10.83 24.41 25.08
CA LYS A 83 11.85 24.31 26.15
C LYS A 83 11.25 24.24 27.56
N THR A 84 9.95 24.48 27.67
CA THR A 84 9.16 24.41 28.90
C THR A 84 7.86 23.65 28.62
N GLU A 85 7.15 23.26 29.68
CA GLU A 85 5.86 22.58 29.60
C GLU A 85 4.73 23.42 28.95
N ASN A 86 4.98 24.68 28.60
CA ASN A 86 4.02 25.52 27.87
C ASN A 86 4.03 25.30 26.34
N LEU A 87 4.88 24.40 25.81
CA LEU A 87 4.89 23.89 24.43
C LEU A 87 4.60 24.95 23.33
N GLY A 88 5.45 25.99 23.24
CA GLY A 88 5.22 27.15 22.37
C GLY A 88 5.45 26.96 20.86
N LYS A 89 5.70 25.74 20.37
CA LYS A 89 5.90 25.41 18.95
C LYS A 89 5.04 24.21 18.56
N GLN A 90 4.74 24.06 17.27
CA GLN A 90 4.08 22.87 16.74
C GLN A 90 4.65 22.43 15.39
N THR A 91 4.57 21.14 15.07
CA THR A 91 4.82 20.61 13.72
C THR A 91 3.64 20.92 12.79
N GLN A 92 3.84 20.70 11.48
CA GLN A 92 2.74 20.76 10.52
C GLN A 92 1.76 19.61 10.76
N ILE A 93 0.47 19.91 10.72
CA ILE A 93 -0.57 18.87 10.74
C ILE A 93 -0.46 17.97 9.50
N THR A 94 -0.62 16.65 9.71
CA THR A 94 -0.62 15.68 8.62
C THR A 94 -1.74 15.98 7.61
N LYS A 95 -1.46 15.78 6.31
CA LYS A 95 -2.38 16.08 5.21
C LYS A 95 -3.48 15.04 5.02
N LYS A 96 -3.21 13.78 5.37
CA LYS A 96 -4.12 12.65 5.24
C LYS A 96 -4.22 11.94 6.61
N PRO A 97 -5.43 11.51 7.03
CA PRO A 97 -5.60 10.75 8.25
C PRO A 97 -4.90 9.39 8.18
N ARG A 98 -4.27 8.98 9.27
CA ARG A 98 -3.53 7.72 9.39
C ARG A 98 -3.76 7.05 10.74
N TRP A 99 -3.49 5.75 10.78
CA TRP A 99 -3.49 4.96 12.01
C TRP A 99 -2.15 5.06 12.73
N SER A 100 -1.06 5.04 11.96
CA SER A 100 0.30 5.29 12.47
C SER A 100 0.71 6.73 12.20
N HIS A 101 1.42 7.32 13.16
CA HIS A 101 1.81 8.72 13.13
C HIS A 101 3.32 8.84 13.28
N PHE A 102 3.93 9.67 12.46
CA PHE A 102 5.37 9.89 12.42
C PHE A 102 5.65 11.39 12.32
N HIS A 103 6.40 11.93 13.27
CA HIS A 103 6.78 13.34 13.32
C HIS A 103 8.27 13.49 13.64
N GLN A 104 8.89 14.51 13.04
CA GLN A 104 10.26 14.88 13.31
C GLN A 104 10.32 16.31 13.85
N LEU A 105 11.01 16.46 14.98
CA LEU A 105 11.43 17.74 15.53
C LEU A 105 12.86 18.01 15.03
N LYS A 106 13.11 19.23 14.56
CA LYS A 106 14.38 19.63 13.95
C LYS A 106 14.84 20.97 14.50
N ASN A 107 16.11 21.28 14.27
CA ASN A 107 16.73 22.55 14.68
C ASN A 107 16.53 22.79 16.18
N LEU A 108 16.62 21.72 16.96
CA LEU A 108 16.63 21.77 18.41
C LEU A 108 18.03 22.16 18.87
N ASP A 109 18.10 22.85 20.01
CA ASP A 109 19.39 23.21 20.57
C ASP A 109 20.02 21.97 21.23
N PRO A 110 21.31 21.69 20.98
CA PRO A 110 21.99 20.58 21.63
C PRO A 110 22.09 20.79 23.14
N GLU A 111 22.30 19.70 23.89
CA GLU A 111 22.42 19.69 25.37
C GLU A 111 21.26 20.40 26.10
N THR A 112 20.09 20.49 25.46
CA THR A 112 18.93 21.21 25.97
C THR A 112 17.78 20.26 26.28
N THR A 113 17.05 20.53 27.36
CA THR A 113 15.78 19.86 27.66
C THR A 113 14.66 20.44 26.82
N TYR A 114 13.88 19.56 26.19
CA TYR A 114 12.63 19.90 25.53
C TYR A 114 11.48 19.09 26.11
N TYR A 115 10.27 19.59 25.92
CA TYR A 115 9.02 18.95 26.27
C TYR A 115 8.18 18.85 25.00
N TYR A 116 7.42 17.77 24.83
CA TYR A 116 6.49 17.62 23.73
C TYR A 116 5.22 16.89 24.16
N ARG A 117 4.14 17.04 23.40
CA ARG A 117 2.97 16.16 23.47
C ARG A 117 2.47 15.80 22.08
N MET A 118 1.93 14.60 21.96
CA MET A 118 1.30 14.11 20.75
C MET A 118 -0.14 14.61 20.69
N VAL A 119 -0.56 15.10 19.52
CA VAL A 119 -1.92 15.58 19.30
C VAL A 119 -2.51 14.85 18.10
N ILE A 120 -3.68 14.26 18.29
CA ILE A 120 -4.50 13.74 17.19
C ILE A 120 -5.71 14.64 16.98
N VAL A 121 -6.15 14.73 15.74
CA VAL A 121 -7.32 15.51 15.31
C VAL A 121 -8.24 14.57 14.54
N ASP A 122 -9.43 14.38 15.08
CA ASP A 122 -10.49 13.60 14.45
C ASP A 122 -10.86 14.21 13.08
N PRO A 123 -10.86 13.42 11.99
CA PRO A 123 -11.09 13.93 10.66
C PRO A 123 -12.55 14.29 10.36
N GLU A 124 -13.52 13.80 11.14
CA GLU A 124 -14.95 14.03 10.93
C GLU A 124 -15.44 15.29 11.65
N ASN A 125 -15.00 15.50 12.89
CA ASN A 125 -15.51 16.57 13.75
C ASN A 125 -14.43 17.58 14.20
N ASN A 126 -13.16 17.38 13.84
CA ASN A 126 -12.01 18.21 14.21
C ASN A 126 -11.71 18.28 15.72
N GLN A 127 -12.26 17.36 16.52
CA GLN A 127 -11.94 17.26 17.94
C GLN A 127 -10.47 16.86 18.13
N LYS A 128 -9.81 17.51 19.10
CA LYS A 128 -8.43 17.24 19.47
C LYS A 128 -8.36 16.32 20.70
N THR A 129 -7.44 15.38 20.66
CA THR A 129 -7.03 14.57 21.82
C THR A 129 -5.52 14.68 21.98
N GLU A 130 -5.07 14.86 23.21
CA GLU A 130 -3.68 15.20 23.55
C GLU A 130 -3.11 14.15 24.51
N SER A 131 -1.85 13.75 24.29
CA SER A 131 -1.12 12.94 25.26
C SER A 131 -0.70 13.78 26.47
N GLU A 132 -0.14 13.12 27.48
CA GLU A 132 0.62 13.81 28.50
C GLU A 132 1.86 14.53 27.91
N ILE A 133 2.42 15.46 28.68
CA ILE A 133 3.67 16.14 28.33
C ILE A 133 4.85 15.20 28.62
N ILE A 134 5.68 14.95 27.61
CA ILE A 134 6.85 14.08 27.67
C ILE A 134 8.11 14.93 27.62
N ARG A 135 9.04 14.67 28.53
CA ARG A 135 10.34 15.36 28.61
C ARG A 135 11.40 14.58 27.83
N ILE A 136 12.17 15.28 27.00
CA ILE A 136 13.36 14.77 26.30
C ILE A 136 14.59 15.60 26.62
N ASN A 137 15.76 14.96 26.61
CA ASN A 137 17.03 15.63 26.86
C ASN A 137 17.98 15.32 25.69
N LEU A 138 18.33 16.34 24.93
CA LEU A 138 19.29 16.21 23.85
C LEU A 138 20.70 16.13 24.43
N LYS A 139 21.57 15.38 23.78
CA LYS A 139 22.95 15.16 24.22
C LYS A 139 23.88 15.30 23.03
N ASN A 140 25.00 15.99 23.24
CA ASN A 140 26.09 15.98 22.30
C ASN A 140 26.69 14.57 22.16
N LYS A 141 26.86 14.14 20.92
CA LYS A 141 27.55 12.93 20.48
C LYS A 141 29.02 13.31 20.24
N LYS A 142 29.76 13.56 21.33
CA LYS A 142 31.14 14.10 21.30
C LYS A 142 32.13 13.26 20.48
N GLU A 143 31.89 11.95 20.37
CA GLU A 143 32.75 11.01 19.64
C GLU A 143 32.29 10.77 18.19
N ALA A 144 31.22 11.43 17.75
CA ALA A 144 30.72 11.28 16.39
C ALA A 144 31.66 11.91 15.37
N ILE A 145 31.84 11.22 14.24
CA ILE A 145 32.48 11.77 13.05
C ILE A 145 31.43 12.57 12.28
N ARG A 146 31.68 13.87 12.12
CA ARG A 146 30.70 14.81 11.56
C ARG A 146 30.78 14.82 10.04
N ILE A 147 29.63 14.61 9.40
CA ILE A 147 29.48 14.72 7.95
C ILE A 147 28.85 16.08 7.64
N PRO A 148 29.46 16.90 6.77
CA PRO A 148 30.70 16.65 6.02
C PRO A 148 31.99 17.16 6.68
N GLU A 149 31.94 17.82 7.84
CA GLU A 149 33.08 18.61 8.39
C GLU A 149 34.36 17.79 8.62
N ASP A 150 34.22 16.55 9.08
CA ASP A 150 35.35 15.64 9.38
C ASP A 150 35.70 14.74 8.18
N MET A 151 35.04 14.93 7.03
CA MET A 151 35.20 14.09 5.84
C MET A 151 35.94 14.84 4.72
N SER A 152 36.94 14.19 4.12
CA SER A 152 37.68 14.74 2.97
C SER A 152 37.12 14.25 1.63
N GLY A 153 37.08 15.11 0.62
CA GLY A 153 36.75 14.76 -0.76
C GLY A 153 35.27 14.94 -1.13
N PRO A 154 34.93 14.74 -2.42
CA PRO A 154 33.55 14.79 -2.89
C PRO A 154 32.77 13.54 -2.47
N THR A 155 31.45 13.59 -2.60
CA THR A 155 30.58 12.42 -2.45
C THR A 155 30.91 11.32 -3.48
N PRO A 156 30.75 10.04 -3.15
CA PRO A 156 30.15 9.53 -1.90
C PRO A 156 31.06 9.68 -0.69
N TYR A 157 30.49 10.05 0.45
CA TYR A 157 31.20 9.94 1.73
C TYR A 157 31.27 8.47 2.13
N ILE A 158 32.49 7.95 2.26
CA ILE A 158 32.75 6.55 2.59
C ILE A 158 32.90 6.41 4.10
N LEU A 159 32.00 5.65 4.74
CA LEU A 159 32.00 5.44 6.18
C LEU A 159 32.67 4.10 6.48
N ASP A 160 34.00 4.10 6.60
CA ASP A 160 34.84 2.90 6.68
C ASP A 160 35.41 2.62 8.07
N LYS A 161 35.36 3.57 9.01
CA LYS A 161 35.91 3.39 10.35
C LYS A 161 35.07 2.39 11.15
N PRO A 162 35.67 1.29 11.64
CA PRO A 162 34.94 0.30 12.44
C PRO A 162 34.32 0.88 13.71
N ASP A 163 33.11 0.42 14.02
CA ASP A 163 32.33 0.71 15.22
C ASP A 163 32.10 2.22 15.46
N ALA A 164 32.21 3.02 14.39
CA ALA A 164 32.10 4.46 14.46
C ALA A 164 30.65 4.95 14.33
N TYR A 165 30.39 6.04 15.04
CA TYR A 165 29.15 6.81 14.93
C TYR A 165 29.38 7.99 13.99
N TYR A 166 28.67 8.03 12.88
CA TYR A 166 28.68 9.15 11.95
C TYR A 166 27.40 9.96 12.11
N LEU A 167 27.55 11.28 12.17
CA LEU A 167 26.45 12.22 12.37
C LEU A 167 26.44 13.23 11.23
N LEU A 168 25.33 13.30 10.49
CA LEU A 168 25.10 14.38 9.53
C LEU A 168 24.77 15.65 10.31
N THR A 169 25.44 16.77 10.02
CA THR A 169 25.29 18.05 10.76
C THR A 169 24.56 19.13 9.97
N ARG A 170 24.32 18.87 8.69
CA ARG A 170 23.62 19.76 7.75
C ARG A 170 23.12 18.98 6.55
N ASP A 171 22.16 19.56 5.85
CA ASP A 171 21.67 19.03 4.59
C ASP A 171 22.82 18.96 3.56
N ILE A 172 22.90 17.86 2.82
CA ILE A 172 23.90 17.64 1.75
C ILE A 172 23.23 17.33 0.42
N THR A 173 23.91 17.67 -0.68
CA THR A 173 23.49 17.33 -2.04
C THR A 173 24.65 16.68 -2.78
N ALA A 174 24.38 15.52 -3.38
CA ALA A 174 25.31 14.76 -4.20
C ALA A 174 24.78 14.68 -5.64
N ASP A 175 25.65 14.94 -6.62
CA ASP A 175 25.31 14.73 -8.03
C ASP A 175 25.10 13.25 -8.34
N GLY A 176 25.81 12.35 -7.64
CA GLY A 176 25.69 10.90 -7.73
C GLY A 176 25.26 10.24 -6.41
N THR A 177 25.97 9.18 -6.02
CA THR A 177 25.74 8.49 -4.73
C THR A 177 26.21 9.39 -3.58
N ALA A 178 25.42 9.53 -2.52
CA ALA A 178 25.76 10.44 -1.42
C ALA A 178 26.61 9.80 -0.34
N ILE A 179 26.24 8.61 0.16
CA ILE A 179 26.95 7.92 1.25
C ILE A 179 27.09 6.43 0.98
N GLU A 180 28.26 5.86 1.26
CA GLU A 180 28.49 4.40 1.31
C GLU A 180 28.96 3.97 2.70
N ILE A 181 28.29 2.96 3.28
CA ILE A 181 28.63 2.38 4.58
C ILE A 181 29.44 1.11 4.35
N SER A 182 30.74 1.17 4.59
CA SER A 182 31.72 0.11 4.29
C SER A 182 32.47 -0.41 5.52
N GLY A 183 32.39 0.28 6.65
CA GLY A 183 32.98 -0.14 7.93
C GLY A 183 32.07 -1.08 8.71
N LYS A 184 32.67 -1.98 9.49
CA LYS A 184 31.96 -2.85 10.44
C LYS A 184 31.30 -2.01 11.54
N GLY A 185 30.09 -2.36 11.98
CA GLY A 185 29.51 -1.78 13.20
C GLY A 185 29.13 -0.29 13.08
N VAL A 186 29.09 0.25 11.86
CA VAL A 186 28.85 1.68 11.65
C VAL A 186 27.40 2.03 11.94
N THR A 187 27.21 3.11 12.69
CA THR A 187 25.93 3.82 12.82
C THR A 187 25.99 5.12 12.03
N LEU A 188 25.03 5.33 11.14
CA LEU A 188 24.79 6.61 10.48
C LEU A 188 23.50 7.22 11.01
N ASP A 189 23.63 8.31 11.75
CA ASP A 189 22.52 9.16 12.20
C ASP A 189 22.49 10.43 11.36
N LEU A 190 21.34 10.70 10.73
CA LEU A 190 21.20 11.88 9.88
C LEU A 190 20.78 13.14 10.66
N ASP A 191 20.56 13.06 11.98
CA ASP A 191 20.14 14.15 12.87
C ASP A 191 18.98 15.02 12.32
N GLY A 192 18.03 14.41 11.63
CA GLY A 192 16.90 15.10 11.02
C GLY A 192 17.24 15.89 9.74
N HIS A 193 18.48 15.84 9.27
CA HIS A 193 18.94 16.47 8.04
C HIS A 193 18.57 15.68 6.78
N THR A 194 18.73 16.34 5.64
CA THR A 194 18.36 15.86 4.32
C THR A 194 19.58 15.48 3.50
N ILE A 195 19.56 14.27 2.95
CA ILE A 195 20.44 13.85 1.86
C ILE A 195 19.67 14.00 0.54
N THR A 196 20.17 14.81 -0.38
CA THR A 196 19.71 14.83 -1.78
C THR A 196 20.72 14.07 -2.65
N PHE A 197 20.31 12.98 -3.31
CA PHE A 197 21.19 12.15 -4.14
C PHE A 197 20.77 12.15 -5.62
N GLY A 198 21.68 11.86 -6.54
CA GLY A 198 21.33 11.83 -7.97
C GLY A 198 20.83 13.19 -8.48
N ASN A 199 21.48 14.27 -8.04
CA ASN A 199 21.11 15.62 -8.43
C ASN A 199 21.44 15.92 -9.90
N ASN A 200 22.55 15.39 -10.42
CA ASN A 200 22.94 15.59 -11.81
C ASN A 200 23.92 14.52 -12.32
N THR A 201 23.41 13.34 -12.66
CA THR A 201 24.22 12.25 -13.22
C THR A 201 23.44 11.43 -14.26
N SER A 202 24.17 10.77 -15.16
CA SER A 202 23.62 9.74 -16.06
C SER A 202 23.64 8.34 -15.46
N GLU A 203 24.25 8.18 -14.28
CA GLU A 203 24.47 6.87 -13.65
C GLU A 203 23.34 6.48 -12.70
N GLN A 204 23.25 5.17 -12.43
CA GLN A 204 22.41 4.65 -11.35
C GLN A 204 23.12 4.90 -10.02
N VAL A 205 22.44 5.56 -9.08
CA VAL A 205 23.06 6.09 -7.86
C VAL A 205 22.17 5.97 -6.64
N TYR A 206 22.73 6.23 -5.45
CA TYR A 206 22.06 5.92 -4.20
C TYR A 206 22.15 7.03 -3.15
N GLY A 207 21.13 7.17 -2.32
CA GLY A 207 21.21 8.04 -1.15
C GLY A 207 22.20 7.47 -0.13
N VAL A 208 21.87 6.30 0.40
CA VAL A 208 22.73 5.53 1.31
C VAL A 208 22.85 4.11 0.77
N ARG A 209 24.09 3.67 0.53
CA ARG A 209 24.41 2.30 0.10
C ARG A 209 25.13 1.54 1.20
N PHE A 210 24.58 0.41 1.61
CA PHE A 210 25.26 -0.56 2.47
C PHE A 210 26.18 -1.44 1.63
N VAL A 211 27.48 -1.38 1.94
CA VAL A 211 28.55 -2.15 1.28
C VAL A 211 29.10 -3.23 2.20
N TYR A 212 29.19 -2.96 3.51
CA TYR A 212 29.67 -3.96 4.47
C TYR A 212 28.61 -5.02 4.80
N SER A 213 29.06 -6.24 5.05
CA SER A 213 28.22 -7.35 5.52
C SER A 213 28.35 -7.49 7.03
N GLY A 214 27.41 -6.95 7.80
CA GLY A 214 27.38 -7.07 9.25
C GLY A 214 26.41 -6.08 9.89
N ASP A 215 26.51 -5.91 11.20
CA ASP A 215 25.61 -5.05 11.95
C ASP A 215 25.83 -3.57 11.62
N LEU A 216 24.89 -2.97 10.88
CA LEU A 216 24.93 -1.57 10.43
C LEU A 216 23.58 -0.92 10.73
N VAL A 217 23.61 0.37 11.09
CA VAL A 217 22.43 1.15 11.43
C VAL A 217 22.36 2.41 10.56
N LEU A 218 21.19 2.69 10.00
CA LEU A 218 20.83 3.98 9.39
C LEU A 218 19.63 4.56 10.12
N CYS A 219 19.73 5.80 10.60
CA CYS A 219 18.65 6.42 11.33
C CYS A 219 18.42 7.92 11.11
N ASN A 220 17.18 8.35 11.40
CA ASN A 220 16.80 9.72 11.73
C ASN A 220 17.13 10.82 10.69
N GLY A 221 16.37 10.91 9.60
CA GLY A 221 16.49 12.03 8.65
C GLY A 221 15.64 11.87 7.39
N HIS A 222 16.04 12.56 6.32
CA HIS A 222 15.39 12.50 5.01
C HIS A 222 16.36 12.10 3.90
N ILE A 223 15.92 11.23 3.01
CA ILE A 223 16.71 10.83 1.84
C ILE A 223 15.86 11.03 0.59
N VAL A 224 16.25 12.02 -0.23
CA VAL A 224 15.45 12.56 -1.33
C VAL A 224 16.21 12.43 -2.64
N GLN A 225 15.52 12.01 -3.70
CA GLN A 225 16.08 11.99 -5.04
C GLN A 225 16.12 13.40 -5.63
N GLY A 226 17.26 13.76 -6.20
CA GLY A 226 17.48 15.01 -6.91
C GLY A 226 16.98 14.96 -8.35
N LYS A 227 17.40 15.95 -9.14
CA LYS A 227 16.77 16.27 -10.43
C LYS A 227 17.04 15.25 -11.53
N ARG A 228 18.17 14.55 -11.52
CA ARG A 228 18.61 13.72 -12.65
C ARG A 228 19.57 12.60 -12.22
N SER A 229 19.09 11.36 -12.33
CA SER A 229 19.86 10.12 -12.23
C SER A 229 19.26 9.06 -13.15
N ARG A 230 19.99 7.98 -13.43
CA ARG A 230 19.46 6.83 -14.18
C ARG A 230 18.33 6.16 -13.40
N GLY A 231 17.43 5.49 -14.12
CA GLY A 231 16.42 4.65 -13.50
C GLY A 231 17.02 3.56 -12.61
N TYR A 232 16.20 3.01 -11.71
CA TYR A 232 16.61 2.04 -10.68
C TYR A 232 17.57 2.57 -9.61
N SER A 233 17.81 3.88 -9.57
CA SER A 233 18.44 4.54 -8.43
C SER A 233 17.59 4.35 -7.16
N ALA A 234 18.21 4.37 -5.98
CA ALA A 234 17.49 4.07 -4.73
C ALA A 234 17.89 5.00 -3.58
N ALA A 235 16.93 5.40 -2.74
CA ALA A 235 17.25 6.20 -1.55
C ALA A 235 18.09 5.38 -0.57
N VAL A 236 17.71 4.12 -0.31
CA VAL A 236 18.49 3.18 0.51
C VAL A 236 18.65 1.85 -0.21
N THR A 237 19.88 1.32 -0.26
CA THR A 237 20.15 0.05 -0.94
C THR A 237 21.21 -0.83 -0.28
N SER A 238 21.17 -2.12 -0.59
CA SER A 238 22.17 -3.12 -0.27
C SER A 238 22.37 -4.02 -1.50
N LEU A 239 23.50 -3.95 -2.23
CA LEU A 239 23.60 -4.63 -3.54
C LEU A 239 24.35 -5.99 -3.52
N ASP A 240 25.15 -6.27 -2.49
CA ASP A 240 26.17 -7.33 -2.54
C ASP A 240 26.28 -8.18 -1.24
N ARG A 241 25.30 -9.07 -0.97
CA ARG A 241 25.34 -10.03 0.18
C ARG A 241 25.43 -9.37 1.57
N THR A 242 25.01 -8.12 1.65
CA THR A 242 25.10 -7.31 2.86
C THR A 242 23.93 -7.55 3.81
N MET A 243 24.18 -7.38 5.11
CA MET A 243 23.20 -7.65 6.19
C MET A 243 22.93 -6.38 7.01
N PRO A 244 22.45 -5.27 6.40
CA PRO A 244 22.15 -4.08 7.17
C PRO A 244 21.15 -4.46 8.26
N THR A 245 21.47 -4.15 9.50
CA THR A 245 20.76 -4.76 10.61
C THR A 245 19.57 -3.93 11.05
N GLU A 246 19.63 -2.59 10.90
CA GLU A 246 18.55 -1.73 11.35
C GLU A 246 18.41 -0.46 10.50
N ILE A 247 17.17 -0.11 10.14
CA ILE A 247 16.82 1.12 9.44
C ILE A 247 15.59 1.72 10.10
N PHE A 248 15.73 2.90 10.71
CA PHE A 248 14.62 3.51 11.45
C PHE A 248 14.60 5.03 11.47
N GLY A 249 13.44 5.64 11.75
CA GLY A 249 13.33 7.08 11.92
C GLY A 249 13.61 7.90 10.65
N ILE A 250 13.78 7.25 9.50
CA ILE A 250 14.03 7.94 8.22
C ILE A 250 12.73 8.20 7.47
N SER A 251 12.81 9.14 6.54
CA SER A 251 11.82 9.26 5.47
C SER A 251 12.47 9.38 4.11
N THR A 252 11.72 9.01 3.07
CA THR A 252 12.21 8.99 1.69
C THR A 252 11.32 9.83 0.77
N ASP A 253 11.87 10.34 -0.32
CA ASP A 253 11.08 10.84 -1.44
C ASP A 253 11.84 10.64 -2.75
N VAL A 254 11.42 9.65 -3.54
CA VAL A 254 11.98 9.35 -4.87
C VAL A 254 10.93 9.60 -5.94
N HIS A 255 11.34 10.03 -7.14
CA HIS A 255 10.39 10.49 -8.15
C HIS A 255 10.80 10.22 -9.60
N LEU A 256 12.04 9.85 -9.88
CA LEU A 256 12.48 9.52 -11.24
C LEU A 256 12.09 8.09 -11.62
N PRO A 257 11.99 7.77 -12.94
CA PRO A 257 11.50 6.47 -13.40
C PRO A 257 12.22 5.29 -12.74
N ASN A 258 11.45 4.28 -12.33
CA ASN A 258 11.93 3.06 -11.68
C ASN A 258 12.68 3.22 -10.34
N ALA A 259 12.74 4.41 -9.73
CA ALA A 259 13.48 4.60 -8.49
C ALA A 259 12.84 3.87 -7.29
N PHE A 260 13.65 3.47 -6.33
CA PHE A 260 13.18 2.79 -5.10
C PHE A 260 13.43 3.65 -3.86
N PRO A 261 12.48 3.72 -2.92
CA PRO A 261 12.79 4.18 -1.57
C PRO A 261 13.77 3.23 -0.88
N ILE A 262 13.40 1.95 -0.74
CA ILE A 262 14.22 0.93 -0.12
C ILE A 262 14.32 -0.27 -1.06
N PHE A 263 15.55 -0.58 -1.47
CA PHE A 263 15.85 -1.75 -2.28
C PHE A 263 17.01 -2.56 -1.69
N MET A 264 16.70 -3.64 -1.00
CA MET A 264 17.69 -4.52 -0.40
C MET A 264 17.85 -5.79 -1.22
N ASN A 265 19.07 -6.04 -1.68
CA ASN A 265 19.46 -7.29 -2.29
C ASN A 265 20.32 -8.09 -1.31
N HIS A 266 20.00 -9.37 -1.18
CA HIS A 266 20.67 -10.33 -0.30
C HIS A 266 20.63 -9.98 1.20
N ALA A 267 19.60 -9.28 1.67
CA ALA A 267 19.43 -9.02 3.10
C ALA A 267 19.04 -10.32 3.81
N ASN A 268 19.88 -10.77 4.74
CA ASN A 268 19.68 -12.01 5.50
C ASN A 268 19.47 -11.77 7.01
N LYS A 269 19.44 -10.50 7.41
CA LYS A 269 19.09 -10.00 8.74
C LYS A 269 18.83 -8.51 8.56
N VAL A 270 17.60 -8.06 8.72
CA VAL A 270 17.26 -6.63 8.68
C VAL A 270 16.01 -6.36 9.47
N ASN A 271 16.07 -5.33 10.32
CA ASN A 271 14.90 -4.74 10.95
C ASN A 271 14.63 -3.36 10.34
N ILE A 272 13.46 -3.17 9.72
CA ILE A 272 13.05 -1.89 9.12
C ILE A 272 11.84 -1.40 9.90
N HIS A 273 12.00 -0.32 10.68
CA HIS A 273 10.92 0.13 11.54
C HIS A 273 10.81 1.63 11.76
N HIS A 274 9.61 2.11 12.09
CA HIS A 274 9.38 3.51 12.45
C HIS A 274 9.86 4.49 11.38
N ASN A 275 9.64 4.16 10.10
CA ASN A 275 9.99 5.00 8.97
C ASN A 275 8.76 5.59 8.28
N ASN A 276 8.95 6.69 7.55
CA ASN A 276 7.97 7.23 6.61
C ASN A 276 8.46 7.04 5.17
N ILE A 277 8.09 5.91 4.56
CA ILE A 277 8.52 5.50 3.23
C ILE A 277 7.54 6.04 2.19
N TYR A 278 8.01 7.01 1.40
CA TYR A 278 7.20 7.72 0.42
C TYR A 278 7.89 7.74 -0.96
N SER A 279 7.09 7.66 -2.03
CA SER A 279 7.54 7.67 -3.43
C SER A 279 6.54 8.36 -4.34
N ARG A 280 7.01 9.30 -5.17
CA ARG A 280 6.26 9.93 -6.28
C ARG A 280 6.51 9.27 -7.62
N VAL A 281 7.22 8.13 -7.66
CA VAL A 281 7.49 7.42 -8.92
C VAL A 281 6.17 6.96 -9.52
N THR A 282 5.90 7.40 -10.75
CA THR A 282 4.71 7.04 -11.54
C THR A 282 5.03 6.23 -12.79
N GLU A 283 6.32 6.04 -13.09
CA GLU A 283 6.80 5.40 -14.30
C GLU A 283 7.71 4.21 -14.01
N ILE A 284 7.36 3.05 -14.58
CA ILE A 284 8.20 1.85 -14.56
C ILE A 284 8.47 1.33 -15.97
N GLU A 285 9.58 0.63 -16.17
CA GLU A 285 9.95 0.00 -17.43
C GLU A 285 9.13 -1.27 -17.69
N CYS A 286 8.96 -2.10 -16.68
CA CYS A 286 8.23 -3.37 -16.77
C CYS A 286 7.56 -3.71 -15.43
N ARG A 287 6.33 -4.23 -15.47
CA ARG A 287 5.61 -4.71 -14.27
C ARG A 287 5.98 -6.13 -13.84
N HIS A 288 6.67 -6.91 -14.68
CA HIS A 288 7.03 -8.30 -14.35
C HIS A 288 8.34 -8.35 -13.57
N TYR A 289 9.42 -7.99 -14.25
CA TYR A 289 10.74 -7.85 -13.67
C TYR A 289 11.48 -6.73 -14.44
N PRO A 290 12.14 -5.81 -13.72
CA PRO A 290 12.32 -5.81 -12.26
C PRO A 290 11.09 -5.30 -11.49
N GLY A 291 10.12 -4.60 -12.10
CA GLY A 291 9.02 -3.98 -11.34
C GLY A 291 9.51 -2.89 -10.38
N ASN A 292 8.64 -2.43 -9.48
CA ASN A 292 8.95 -1.38 -8.50
C ASN A 292 8.27 -1.67 -7.15
N ALA A 293 8.81 -1.21 -6.03
CA ALA A 293 8.15 -1.30 -4.73
C ALA A 293 8.60 -0.17 -3.81
N LEU A 294 7.82 0.15 -2.79
CA LEU A 294 8.25 1.06 -1.74
C LEU A 294 9.34 0.41 -0.87
N ILE A 295 9.12 -0.83 -0.44
CA ILE A 295 10.12 -1.66 0.25
C ILE A 295 10.27 -2.96 -0.53
N ARG A 296 11.45 -3.18 -1.11
CA ARG A 296 11.79 -4.43 -1.77
C ARG A 296 12.97 -5.10 -1.10
N ILE A 297 12.81 -6.38 -0.77
CA ILE A 297 13.84 -7.20 -0.17
C ILE A 297 13.99 -8.50 -0.95
N TYR A 298 15.20 -8.80 -1.41
CA TYR A 298 15.60 -10.15 -1.81
C TYR A 298 16.40 -10.79 -0.68
N THR A 299 15.95 -11.93 -0.16
CA THR A 299 16.58 -12.62 0.97
C THR A 299 16.95 -14.07 0.63
N TYR A 300 18.08 -14.54 1.18
CA TYR A 300 18.57 -15.93 1.05
C TYR A 300 18.53 -16.66 2.41
N GLY A 301 18.82 -15.94 3.50
CA GLY A 301 18.89 -16.48 4.86
C GLY A 301 17.61 -16.30 5.66
N GLY A 302 16.84 -15.23 5.40
CA GLY A 302 15.69 -14.87 6.22
C GLY A 302 15.99 -13.76 7.23
N ASP A 303 15.42 -13.87 8.44
CA ASP A 303 15.54 -12.93 9.58
C ASP A 303 15.18 -11.48 9.19
N ILE A 304 14.03 -11.34 8.55
CA ILE A 304 13.51 -10.07 8.03
C ILE A 304 12.35 -9.64 8.91
N HIS A 305 12.48 -8.47 9.54
CA HIS A 305 11.41 -7.85 10.30
C HIS A 305 11.11 -6.47 9.72
N ILE A 306 9.86 -6.25 9.29
CA ILE A 306 9.41 -4.96 8.74
C ILE A 306 8.20 -4.53 9.54
N HIS A 307 8.36 -3.55 10.44
CA HIS A 307 7.30 -3.19 11.37
C HIS A 307 7.17 -1.70 11.68
N ASP A 308 5.98 -1.25 12.08
CA ASP A 308 5.75 0.15 12.49
C ASP A 308 6.12 1.20 11.41
N ASN A 309 6.04 0.87 10.12
CA ASN A 309 6.34 1.82 9.05
C ASN A 309 5.07 2.45 8.47
N LEU A 310 5.16 3.73 8.11
CA LEU A 310 4.21 4.37 7.19
C LEU A 310 4.70 4.13 5.77
N VAL A 311 3.87 3.53 4.93
CA VAL A 311 4.18 3.20 3.54
C VAL A 311 3.16 3.92 2.65
N THR A 312 3.61 4.86 1.81
CA THR A 312 2.72 5.86 1.18
C THR A 312 3.03 6.07 -0.29
N GLU A 313 1.98 6.25 -1.11
CA GLU A 313 2.05 6.46 -2.56
C GLU A 313 2.78 5.29 -3.27
N GLY A 314 3.68 5.52 -4.23
CA GLY A 314 4.38 4.47 -4.97
C GLY A 314 3.51 3.66 -5.93
N CYS A 315 3.94 3.50 -7.17
CA CYS A 315 3.08 3.09 -8.29
C CYS A 315 2.81 1.58 -8.45
N HIS A 316 3.39 0.67 -7.65
CA HIS A 316 3.32 -0.76 -7.97
C HIS A 316 3.15 -1.70 -6.76
N TRP A 317 4.20 -1.98 -5.97
CA TRP A 317 4.08 -2.80 -4.76
C TRP A 317 4.33 -1.96 -3.50
N GLY A 318 3.63 -2.28 -2.41
CA GLY A 318 3.94 -1.72 -1.08
C GLY A 318 5.20 -2.35 -0.50
N ILE A 319 5.03 -3.48 0.19
CA ILE A 319 6.11 -4.29 0.76
C ILE A 319 6.22 -5.59 -0.02
N ASN A 320 7.38 -5.83 -0.62
CA ASN A 320 7.68 -7.04 -1.37
C ASN A 320 8.96 -7.73 -0.88
N VAL A 321 8.79 -8.88 -0.22
CA VAL A 321 9.88 -9.78 0.17
C VAL A 321 9.91 -10.95 -0.81
N ARG A 322 11.08 -11.19 -1.39
CA ARG A 322 11.36 -12.23 -2.37
C ARG A 322 12.42 -13.17 -1.81
N ILE A 323 12.01 -14.39 -1.54
CA ILE A 323 12.90 -15.45 -1.09
C ILE A 323 13.59 -16.07 -2.31
N VAL A 324 14.92 -16.08 -2.30
CA VAL A 324 15.75 -16.65 -3.38
C VAL A 324 16.35 -18.02 -2.99
N SER A 325 16.21 -18.44 -1.73
CA SER A 325 16.69 -19.73 -1.21
C SER A 325 15.64 -20.46 -0.37
N ARG A 326 15.59 -21.79 -0.47
CA ARG A 326 14.69 -22.64 0.34
C ARG A 326 15.00 -22.62 1.85
N THR A 327 16.17 -22.11 2.23
CA THR A 327 16.63 -22.02 3.61
C THR A 327 16.13 -20.79 4.36
N ALA A 328 15.55 -19.80 3.67
CA ALA A 328 15.10 -18.58 4.32
C ALA A 328 13.96 -18.86 5.32
N ARG A 329 14.06 -18.29 6.52
CA ARG A 329 13.09 -18.43 7.63
C ARG A 329 12.89 -17.09 8.34
N ASN A 330 12.00 -17.03 9.33
CA ASN A 330 11.85 -15.88 10.23
C ASN A 330 11.60 -14.55 9.47
N ILE A 331 10.57 -14.54 8.63
CA ILE A 331 10.11 -13.33 7.95
C ILE A 331 8.85 -12.87 8.67
N GLU A 332 8.85 -11.65 9.19
CA GLU A 332 7.74 -11.04 9.91
C GLU A 332 7.45 -9.64 9.34
N ILE A 333 6.18 -9.38 9.04
CA ILE A 333 5.72 -8.10 8.54
C ILE A 333 4.49 -7.70 9.36
N ASP A 334 4.63 -6.70 10.21
CA ASP A 334 3.59 -6.36 11.18
C ASP A 334 3.47 -4.89 11.55
N HIS A 335 2.30 -4.46 12.02
CA HIS A 335 2.08 -3.09 12.50
C HIS A 335 2.44 -1.98 11.49
N ASN A 336 2.45 -2.26 10.18
CA ASN A 336 2.67 -1.24 9.15
C ASN A 336 1.34 -0.58 8.74
N ASP A 337 1.38 0.73 8.44
CA ASP A 337 0.25 1.49 7.90
C ASP A 337 0.48 1.85 6.42
N ILE A 338 -0.15 1.08 5.53
CA ILE A 338 0.09 1.07 4.09
C ILE A 338 -1.06 1.77 3.33
N GLN A 339 -0.75 2.94 2.78
CA GLN A 339 -1.60 3.73 1.89
C GLN A 339 -0.88 3.95 0.55
N HIS A 340 -0.58 2.86 -0.17
CA HIS A 340 0.12 2.91 -1.44
C HIS A 340 -0.85 3.09 -2.62
N HIS A 341 -0.35 3.60 -3.75
CA HIS A 341 -1.14 3.87 -4.95
C HIS A 341 -0.76 2.95 -6.11
N GLN A 342 -1.48 1.84 -6.24
CA GLN A 342 -1.16 0.87 -7.28
C GLN A 342 -1.56 1.34 -8.69
N GLN A 343 -0.60 1.82 -9.47
CA GLN A 343 -0.80 2.24 -10.86
C GLN A 343 -0.61 1.14 -11.90
N TYR A 344 0.13 0.06 -11.58
CA TYR A 344 0.45 -1.02 -12.52
C TYR A 344 -0.15 -2.37 -12.08
N VAL A 345 -0.58 -3.20 -13.05
CA VAL A 345 -1.11 -4.55 -12.75
C VAL A 345 -0.01 -5.43 -12.14
N ASN A 346 -0.39 -6.55 -11.52
CA ASN A 346 0.41 -7.48 -10.71
C ASN A 346 0.94 -6.96 -9.37
N GLY A 347 0.91 -5.66 -9.08
CA GLY A 347 1.29 -5.11 -7.76
C GLY A 347 0.34 -5.45 -6.63
N TYR A 348 0.81 -5.41 -5.38
CA TYR A 348 0.01 -5.61 -4.16
C TYR A 348 0.60 -4.78 -3.02
N ALA A 349 -0.24 -4.44 -2.02
CA ALA A 349 0.25 -3.81 -0.79
C ALA A 349 1.24 -4.71 -0.06
N LEU A 350 0.97 -6.02 -0.03
CA LEU A 350 1.78 -7.01 0.67
C LEU A 350 2.10 -8.21 -0.24
N ALA A 351 3.38 -8.58 -0.30
CA ALA A 351 3.87 -9.79 -0.95
C ALA A 351 5.00 -10.38 -0.10
N PRO A 352 4.67 -11.18 0.93
CA PRO A 352 5.57 -11.51 2.04
C PRO A 352 6.53 -12.67 1.77
N GLY A 353 6.24 -13.51 0.78
CA GLY A 353 6.99 -14.74 0.50
C GLY A 353 6.58 -15.94 1.37
N PRO A 354 7.10 -17.14 1.05
CA PRO A 354 6.83 -18.37 1.80
C PRO A 354 7.21 -18.30 3.29
N GLY A 355 6.39 -18.90 4.16
CA GLY A 355 6.68 -19.10 5.58
C GLY A 355 6.62 -17.84 6.45
N ALA A 356 6.24 -16.70 5.88
CA ALA A 356 6.18 -15.43 6.59
C ALA A 356 5.02 -15.37 7.60
N LEU A 357 5.24 -14.63 8.69
CA LEU A 357 4.21 -14.16 9.61
C LEU A 357 3.81 -12.75 9.18
N VAL A 358 2.52 -12.53 8.94
CA VAL A 358 2.03 -11.22 8.48
C VAL A 358 0.81 -10.83 9.29
N HIS A 359 0.95 -9.82 10.16
CA HIS A 359 -0.14 -9.49 11.09
C HIS A 359 -0.21 -8.07 11.56
N HIS A 360 -1.38 -7.63 12.01
CA HIS A 360 -1.58 -6.28 12.56
C HIS A 360 -1.20 -5.16 11.59
N ASN A 361 -1.20 -5.41 10.28
CA ASN A 361 -0.97 -4.37 9.28
C ASN A 361 -2.30 -3.71 8.89
N LYS A 362 -2.28 -2.39 8.71
CA LYS A 362 -3.38 -1.63 8.12
C LYS A 362 -3.07 -1.37 6.65
N VAL A 363 -4.01 -1.71 5.77
CA VAL A 363 -3.91 -1.45 4.33
C VAL A 363 -5.15 -0.69 3.88
N THR A 364 -5.00 0.59 3.55
CA THR A 364 -6.08 1.40 2.93
C THR A 364 -5.69 1.91 1.55
N SER A 365 -4.97 1.06 0.82
CA SER A 365 -4.39 1.36 -0.48
C SER A 365 -5.42 1.38 -1.61
N SER A 366 -5.12 2.09 -2.70
CA SER A 366 -5.87 1.95 -3.95
C SER A 366 -5.24 0.81 -4.76
N GLY A 367 -6.00 -0.27 -4.96
CA GLY A 367 -5.50 -1.53 -5.55
C GLY A 367 -5.67 -2.75 -4.63
N ARG A 368 -4.69 -3.65 -4.66
CA ARG A 368 -4.82 -5.00 -4.07
C ARG A 368 -4.19 -5.12 -2.68
N GLY A 369 -4.76 -6.00 -1.86
CA GLY A 369 -4.30 -6.31 -0.51
C GLY A 369 -3.02 -7.16 -0.52
N VAL A 370 -3.16 -8.47 -0.37
CA VAL A 370 -2.04 -9.41 -0.21
C VAL A 370 -1.99 -10.48 -1.30
N HIS A 371 -0.77 -10.81 -1.72
CA HIS A 371 -0.48 -11.87 -2.68
C HIS A 371 0.33 -13.02 -2.05
N LEU A 372 -0.31 -14.18 -1.95
CA LEU A 372 0.23 -15.40 -1.34
C LEU A 372 0.58 -16.41 -2.44
N THR A 373 1.88 -16.49 -2.76
CA THR A 373 2.41 -17.42 -3.76
C THR A 373 3.29 -18.52 -3.16
N GLY A 374 3.48 -18.50 -1.84
CA GLY A 374 4.42 -19.34 -1.12
C GLY A 374 3.73 -20.26 -0.13
N GLU A 375 4.47 -21.28 0.31
CA GLU A 375 4.00 -22.26 1.29
C GLU A 375 4.10 -21.70 2.71
N GLY A 376 3.18 -22.07 3.60
CA GLY A 376 3.33 -21.92 5.05
C GLY A 376 3.17 -20.50 5.58
N THR A 377 2.69 -19.55 4.77
CA THR A 377 2.46 -18.17 5.22
C THR A 377 1.30 -18.13 6.22
N GLN A 378 1.49 -17.43 7.33
CA GLN A 378 0.43 -17.12 8.30
C GLN A 378 0.05 -15.64 8.14
N PHE A 379 -1.22 -15.38 7.82
CA PHE A 379 -1.74 -14.04 7.59
C PHE A 379 -2.91 -13.78 8.53
N TYR A 380 -2.72 -12.96 9.57
CA TYR A 380 -3.71 -12.83 10.63
C TYR A 380 -3.79 -11.48 11.31
N ASN A 381 -4.94 -11.13 11.90
CA ASN A 381 -5.16 -9.84 12.58
C ASN A 381 -4.84 -8.60 11.70
N ASN A 382 -4.92 -8.70 10.38
CA ASN A 382 -4.72 -7.54 9.49
C ASN A 382 -6.05 -6.83 9.23
N TYR A 383 -5.96 -5.52 9.00
CA TYR A 383 -7.08 -4.69 8.56
C TYR A 383 -6.82 -4.23 7.12
N ILE A 384 -7.55 -4.79 6.16
CA ILE A 384 -7.48 -4.43 4.75
C ILE A 384 -8.80 -3.76 4.36
N ASP A 385 -8.71 -2.55 3.83
CA ASP A 385 -9.84 -1.78 3.32
C ASP A 385 -9.43 -1.06 2.04
N THR A 386 -9.49 -1.77 0.91
CA THR A 386 -8.98 -1.26 -0.37
C THR A 386 -10.08 -0.75 -1.29
N LYS A 387 -9.67 0.12 -2.20
CA LYS A 387 -10.54 0.68 -3.25
C LYS A 387 -10.00 0.41 -4.63
N GLY A 388 -10.92 0.26 -5.59
CA GLY A 388 -10.60 0.08 -7.00
C GLY A 388 -9.79 1.23 -7.58
N HIS A 389 -8.76 0.90 -8.35
CA HIS A 389 -7.97 1.86 -9.10
C HIS A 389 -7.44 1.25 -10.40
N GLN A 390 -7.38 2.05 -11.47
CA GLN A 390 -7.03 1.51 -12.77
C GLN A 390 -5.56 1.16 -12.87
N GLN A 391 -5.32 0.01 -13.46
CA GLN A 391 -3.97 -0.47 -13.59
C GLN A 391 -3.51 -0.46 -15.05
N LEU A 392 -2.29 -0.01 -15.24
CA LEU A 392 -1.52 -0.05 -16.47
C LEU A 392 -0.91 -1.44 -16.66
N SER A 393 -0.88 -1.92 -17.90
CA SER A 393 -0.36 -3.22 -18.32
C SER A 393 0.47 -3.09 -19.60
N ASP A 394 1.57 -3.84 -19.67
CA ASP A 394 2.41 -4.04 -20.86
C ASP A 394 1.94 -5.33 -21.56
N LEU A 395 0.89 -5.27 -22.39
CA LEU A 395 0.47 -6.45 -23.16
C LEU A 395 0.84 -6.29 -24.63
N PRO A 396 1.59 -7.24 -25.23
CA PRO A 396 2.26 -8.39 -24.58
C PRO A 396 3.39 -7.95 -23.62
N ALA A 397 3.82 -8.82 -22.71
CA ALA A 397 4.78 -8.47 -21.66
C ALA A 397 6.01 -7.72 -22.20
N ARG A 398 6.48 -6.70 -21.47
CA ARG A 398 7.62 -5.83 -21.83
C ARG A 398 7.39 -4.93 -23.06
N THR A 399 6.14 -4.69 -23.46
CA THR A 399 5.84 -3.67 -24.48
C THR A 399 5.56 -2.31 -23.87
N ARG A 400 5.81 -1.28 -24.70
CA ARG A 400 5.45 0.11 -24.44
C ARG A 400 4.68 0.67 -25.65
N PRO A 401 3.85 1.69 -25.44
CA PRO A 401 3.48 2.29 -24.15
C PRO A 401 2.61 1.34 -23.32
N PHE A 402 2.53 1.59 -22.01
CA PHE A 402 1.58 0.84 -21.17
C PHE A 402 0.15 1.19 -21.58
N HIS A 403 -0.70 0.18 -21.64
CA HIS A 403 -2.12 0.34 -21.89
C HIS A 403 -2.88 0.11 -20.59
N HIS A 404 -3.95 0.86 -20.38
CA HIS A 404 -4.88 0.48 -19.32
C HIS A 404 -5.53 -0.83 -19.66
N ARG A 405 -5.68 -1.66 -18.64
CA ARG A 405 -6.29 -2.97 -18.79
C ARG A 405 -7.60 -3.02 -18.04
N LEU A 406 -7.52 -3.12 -16.72
CA LEU A 406 -8.66 -3.40 -15.85
C LEU A 406 -8.40 -2.82 -14.45
N ILE A 407 -9.45 -2.71 -13.64
CA ILE A 407 -9.33 -2.57 -12.20
C ILE A 407 -9.38 -3.97 -11.56
N GLU A 408 -8.23 -4.58 -11.29
CA GLU A 408 -8.19 -5.85 -10.54
C GLU A 408 -8.12 -5.58 -9.04
N LEU A 409 -9.13 -6.06 -8.30
CA LEU A 409 -9.20 -5.95 -6.85
C LEU A 409 -9.24 -7.32 -6.17
N HIS A 410 -8.17 -7.61 -5.43
CA HIS A 410 -8.02 -8.82 -4.63
C HIS A 410 -7.72 -8.41 -3.19
N GLY A 411 -8.38 -9.05 -2.24
CA GLY A 411 -8.16 -8.81 -0.81
C GLY A 411 -7.03 -9.71 -0.35
N VAL A 412 -7.32 -11.00 -0.25
CA VAL A 412 -6.36 -12.09 -0.07
C VAL A 412 -6.37 -12.96 -1.31
N LYS A 413 -5.26 -12.99 -2.06
CA LYS A 413 -5.09 -13.87 -3.21
C LYS A 413 -4.12 -14.99 -2.93
N PHE A 414 -4.57 -16.23 -3.12
CA PHE A 414 -3.72 -17.39 -3.30
C PHE A 414 -3.41 -17.57 -4.78
N GLU A 415 -2.16 -17.82 -5.15
CA GLU A 415 -1.80 -18.05 -6.54
C GLU A 415 -0.67 -19.08 -6.70
N GLY A 416 -0.95 -20.12 -7.50
CA GLY A 416 0.05 -21.13 -7.87
C GLY A 416 -0.04 -22.43 -7.06
N ARG A 417 0.75 -23.43 -7.49
CA ARG A 417 0.87 -24.73 -6.79
C ARG A 417 1.64 -24.61 -5.47
N SER A 418 2.48 -23.59 -5.32
CA SER A 418 3.27 -23.36 -4.12
C SER A 418 2.48 -22.73 -2.97
N ALA A 419 1.29 -22.20 -3.23
CA ALA A 419 0.41 -21.65 -2.20
C ALA A 419 -0.30 -22.80 -1.45
N LYS A 420 0.38 -23.35 -0.43
CA LYS A 420 -0.04 -24.51 0.35
C LYS A 420 0.36 -24.34 1.83
N ASN A 421 -0.29 -25.06 2.73
CA ASN A 421 -0.08 -25.02 4.18
C ASN A 421 -0.19 -23.61 4.78
N CYS A 422 -0.86 -22.68 4.10
CA CYS A 422 -1.05 -21.32 4.61
C CYS A 422 -2.22 -21.27 5.61
N LYS A 423 -2.16 -20.33 6.56
CA LYS A 423 -3.22 -20.09 7.54
C LYS A 423 -3.64 -18.63 7.49
N ILE A 424 -4.92 -18.38 7.23
CA ILE A 424 -5.50 -17.04 7.08
C ILE A 424 -6.59 -16.87 8.13
N TYR A 425 -6.39 -16.03 9.13
CA TYR A 425 -7.36 -15.93 10.22
C TYR A 425 -7.47 -14.60 10.93
N ASN A 426 -8.64 -14.30 11.53
CA ASN A 426 -8.89 -13.06 12.27
C ASN A 426 -8.60 -11.76 11.49
N ASN A 427 -8.70 -11.79 10.15
CA ASN A 427 -8.51 -10.60 9.34
C ASN A 427 -9.85 -9.90 9.08
N PHE A 428 -9.80 -8.58 8.98
CA PHE A 428 -10.86 -7.78 8.37
C PHE A 428 -10.42 -7.41 6.95
N VAL A 429 -11.21 -7.78 5.94
CA VAL A 429 -10.89 -7.56 4.53
C VAL A 429 -12.11 -6.99 3.81
N ARG A 430 -12.10 -5.69 3.58
CA ARG A 430 -13.09 -4.99 2.76
C ARG A 430 -12.47 -4.53 1.44
N ILE A 431 -13.22 -4.72 0.38
CA ILE A 431 -12.94 -4.17 -0.94
C ILE A 431 -14.16 -3.41 -1.41
N THR A 432 -13.96 -2.14 -1.75
CA THR A 432 -15.01 -1.32 -2.35
C THR A 432 -14.62 -0.90 -3.76
N GLN A 433 -15.36 -1.41 -4.72
CA GLN A 433 -15.27 -1.04 -6.13
C GLN A 433 -16.32 0.04 -6.42
N TYR A 434 -15.85 1.23 -6.77
CA TYR A 434 -16.69 2.27 -7.36
C TYR A 434 -16.60 2.14 -8.87
N LEU A 435 -17.71 2.29 -9.60
CA LEU A 435 -17.66 2.49 -11.05
C LEU A 435 -17.31 3.95 -11.33
N PRO A 436 -16.20 4.23 -12.00
CA PRO A 436 -16.00 5.44 -12.77
C PRO A 436 -17.22 5.73 -13.64
N VAL A 437 -17.71 6.96 -13.49
CA VAL A 437 -18.71 7.51 -14.39
C VAL A 437 -18.00 7.81 -15.71
N ASP A 438 -18.62 7.53 -16.86
CA ASP A 438 -18.16 8.14 -18.12
C ASP A 438 -18.19 9.66 -17.91
N SER A 439 -17.02 10.25 -17.68
CA SER A 439 -16.94 11.65 -17.32
C SER A 439 -17.27 12.56 -18.48
N ASP A 440 -17.35 12.02 -19.71
CA ASP A 440 -17.48 12.81 -20.94
C ASP A 440 -16.42 13.93 -20.99
N GLY A 441 -15.22 13.66 -20.45
CA GLY A 441 -14.11 14.62 -20.33
C GLY A 441 -14.25 15.66 -19.20
N LYS A 442 -15.19 15.49 -18.26
CA LYS A 442 -15.38 16.39 -17.12
C LYS A 442 -14.48 16.01 -15.94
N GLY A 443 -14.08 17.01 -15.16
CA GLY A 443 -13.19 16.85 -14.01
C GLY A 443 -11.78 17.34 -14.29
N ALA A 444 -10.98 17.39 -13.22
CA ALA A 444 -9.64 17.95 -13.21
C ALA A 444 -8.59 16.83 -13.31
N PRO A 445 -7.47 17.00 -14.06
CA PRO A 445 -6.39 16.01 -14.14
C PRO A 445 -5.75 15.63 -12.79
N GLU A 446 -5.89 16.50 -11.79
CA GLU A 446 -5.44 16.28 -10.41
C GLU A 446 -6.29 15.18 -9.73
N ASP A 447 -7.57 15.11 -10.07
CA ASP A 447 -8.54 14.13 -9.58
C ASP A 447 -8.77 12.99 -10.57
N LYS A 448 -7.79 12.73 -11.44
CA LYS A 448 -7.86 11.68 -12.49
C LYS A 448 -8.26 10.30 -11.98
N MET A 449 -8.07 10.04 -10.69
CA MET A 449 -8.47 8.81 -10.01
C MET A 449 -9.98 8.65 -9.91
N ASP A 450 -10.71 9.74 -9.79
CA ASP A 450 -12.16 9.76 -9.63
C ASP A 450 -12.87 9.95 -10.98
N ASN A 451 -12.25 10.72 -11.90
CA ASN A 451 -12.89 11.17 -13.13
C ASN A 451 -12.27 10.61 -14.44
N GLY A 452 -11.11 9.98 -14.38
CA GLY A 452 -10.43 9.40 -15.55
C GLY A 452 -9.86 10.40 -16.57
N VAL A 453 -9.78 11.69 -16.23
CA VAL A 453 -9.23 12.76 -17.09
C VAL A 453 -7.71 12.83 -16.91
N TYR A 454 -6.95 12.66 -18.00
CA TYR A 454 -5.48 12.64 -17.95
C TYR A 454 -4.85 13.92 -18.48
N ILE A 455 -5.45 14.50 -19.53
CA ILE A 455 -4.97 15.73 -20.15
C ILE A 455 -6.17 16.63 -20.38
N ARG A 456 -6.00 17.91 -20.05
CA ARG A 456 -6.79 19.01 -20.58
C ARG A 456 -5.81 19.93 -21.29
N SER A 457 -6.04 20.18 -22.57
CA SER A 457 -5.16 21.01 -23.41
C SER A 457 -5.97 21.66 -24.54
N THR A 458 -5.32 22.46 -25.37
CA THR A 458 -5.95 23.14 -26.50
C THR A 458 -5.41 22.60 -27.81
N ALA A 459 -6.30 22.15 -28.70
CA ALA A 459 -5.92 21.67 -30.01
C ALA A 459 -5.47 22.84 -30.88
N THR A 460 -4.38 22.67 -31.61
CA THR A 460 -3.93 23.57 -32.68
C THR A 460 -4.79 23.42 -33.92
N SER A 461 -5.23 22.20 -34.25
CA SER A 461 -6.18 21.94 -35.35
C SER A 461 -6.97 20.66 -35.14
N ILE A 462 -8.19 20.61 -35.70
CA ILE A 462 -9.06 19.43 -35.67
C ILE A 462 -9.63 19.22 -37.07
N ASN A 463 -9.23 18.13 -37.72
CA ASN A 463 -9.68 17.76 -39.06
C ASN A 463 -10.29 16.37 -39.02
N SER A 464 -10.99 16.00 -40.11
CA SER A 464 -11.47 14.63 -40.27
C SER A 464 -10.30 13.63 -40.06
N GLY A 465 -10.46 12.74 -39.08
CA GLY A 465 -9.48 11.69 -38.77
C GLY A 465 -8.37 12.06 -37.77
N LYS A 466 -8.17 13.35 -37.41
CA LYS A 466 -7.06 13.75 -36.52
C LYS A 466 -7.29 15.03 -35.70
N LEU A 467 -6.71 15.06 -34.51
CA LEU A 467 -6.53 16.24 -33.67
C LEU A 467 -5.03 16.50 -33.47
N VAL A 468 -4.58 17.74 -33.69
CA VAL A 468 -3.18 18.14 -33.52
C VAL A 468 -3.05 19.12 -32.37
N ASP A 469 -2.10 18.90 -31.47
CA ASP A 469 -1.67 19.81 -30.43
C ASP A 469 -0.14 19.92 -30.47
N SER A 470 0.35 21.05 -31.01
CA SER A 470 1.78 21.29 -31.23
C SER A 470 2.59 21.54 -29.96
N GLU A 471 1.94 21.71 -28.81
CA GLU A 471 2.63 21.90 -27.52
C GLU A 471 3.00 20.56 -26.85
N GLN A 472 2.53 19.45 -27.42
CA GLN A 472 2.71 18.12 -26.86
C GLN A 472 3.97 17.43 -27.41
N ASN A 473 4.41 16.40 -26.69
CA ASN A 473 5.50 15.53 -27.12
C ASN A 473 5.27 14.11 -26.59
N TRP A 474 4.19 13.48 -27.05
CA TRP A 474 3.78 12.16 -26.58
C TRP A 474 4.66 11.04 -27.13
N GLU A 475 4.81 9.96 -26.36
CA GLU A 475 5.28 8.70 -26.90
C GLU A 475 4.27 8.19 -27.94
N LYS A 476 4.78 7.60 -29.03
CA LYS A 476 3.94 6.99 -30.06
C LYS A 476 2.97 5.99 -29.43
N ASP A 477 1.70 6.11 -29.81
CA ASP A 477 0.58 5.28 -29.34
C ASP A 477 0.29 5.34 -27.82
N ARG A 478 0.86 6.30 -27.08
CA ARG A 478 0.62 6.51 -25.64
C ARG A 478 -0.85 6.57 -25.27
N TRP A 479 -1.65 7.21 -26.12
CA TRP A 479 -3.07 7.46 -25.92
C TRP A 479 -3.96 6.54 -26.74
N ARG A 480 -3.40 5.53 -27.39
CA ARG A 480 -4.19 4.52 -28.10
C ARG A 480 -5.20 3.87 -27.14
N TYR A 481 -6.44 3.76 -27.59
CA TYR A 481 -7.62 3.28 -26.85
C TYR A 481 -8.25 4.25 -25.83
N TYR A 482 -7.67 5.42 -25.59
CA TYR A 482 -8.32 6.47 -24.82
C TYR A 482 -9.43 7.16 -25.64
N PHE A 483 -10.19 8.02 -24.97
CA PHE A 483 -11.22 8.86 -25.57
C PHE A 483 -10.82 10.32 -25.51
N VAL A 484 -11.31 11.10 -26.48
CA VAL A 484 -11.14 12.54 -26.52
C VAL A 484 -12.49 13.21 -26.58
N LYS A 485 -12.76 14.07 -25.60
CA LYS A 485 -13.81 15.08 -25.72
C LYS A 485 -13.17 16.35 -26.28
N TYR A 486 -13.45 16.69 -27.53
CA TYR A 486 -12.84 17.84 -28.24
C TYR A 486 -13.88 18.88 -28.69
N ASN A 487 -15.15 18.61 -28.46
CA ASN A 487 -16.26 19.51 -28.72
C ASN A 487 -17.42 19.12 -27.78
N PRO A 488 -18.04 20.08 -27.06
CA PRO A 488 -19.14 19.79 -26.14
C PRO A 488 -20.35 19.12 -26.80
N ASP A 489 -20.62 19.46 -28.06
CA ASP A 489 -21.80 19.03 -28.82
C ASP A 489 -21.59 17.71 -29.58
N LEU A 490 -20.34 17.22 -29.64
CA LEU A 490 -20.00 15.95 -30.31
C LEU A 490 -19.78 14.82 -29.30
N PRO A 491 -20.06 13.57 -29.69
CA PRO A 491 -19.65 12.43 -28.89
C PRO A 491 -18.11 12.36 -28.81
N PRO A 492 -17.56 11.83 -27.71
CA PRO A 492 -16.14 11.55 -27.57
C PRO A 492 -15.60 10.65 -28.70
N ALA A 493 -14.45 11.00 -29.27
CA ALA A 493 -13.77 10.18 -30.26
C ALA A 493 -12.81 9.18 -29.59
N LYS A 494 -12.83 7.91 -30.02
CA LYS A 494 -11.84 6.92 -29.60
C LYS A 494 -10.53 7.10 -30.37
N ILE A 495 -9.41 7.14 -29.67
CA ILE A 495 -8.07 7.28 -30.24
C ILE A 495 -7.61 5.92 -30.78
N THR A 496 -7.27 5.86 -32.06
CA THR A 496 -6.77 4.67 -32.74
C THR A 496 -5.24 4.58 -32.74
N GLY A 497 -4.56 5.70 -32.51
CA GLY A 497 -3.11 5.83 -32.33
C GLY A 497 -2.72 7.30 -32.13
N ASN A 498 -1.45 7.55 -31.82
CA ASN A 498 -0.91 8.91 -31.79
C ASN A 498 0.57 8.95 -32.16
N ASP A 499 1.04 10.09 -32.65
CA ASP A 499 2.46 10.45 -32.66
C ASP A 499 2.74 11.49 -31.58
N ALA A 500 3.85 12.23 -31.69
CA ALA A 500 4.27 13.20 -30.69
C ALA A 500 3.26 14.34 -30.46
N VAL A 501 2.51 14.73 -31.49
CA VAL A 501 1.62 15.91 -31.47
C VAL A 501 0.23 15.64 -32.03
N THR A 502 0.00 14.48 -32.65
CA THR A 502 -1.24 14.16 -33.34
C THR A 502 -1.93 12.96 -32.72
N LEU A 503 -3.21 13.10 -32.39
CA LEU A 503 -4.12 12.00 -32.09
C LEU A 503 -4.85 11.59 -33.36
N TYR A 504 -4.85 10.29 -33.66
CA TYR A 504 -5.61 9.69 -34.75
C TYR A 504 -6.87 9.03 -34.22
N GLY A 505 -7.99 9.15 -34.93
CA GLY A 505 -9.27 8.60 -34.50
C GLY A 505 -10.43 9.11 -35.36
N ASN A 506 -11.65 8.75 -35.01
CA ASN A 506 -12.85 9.21 -35.73
C ASN A 506 -13.23 10.65 -35.33
N PHE A 507 -12.30 11.59 -35.47
CA PHE A 507 -12.55 13.01 -35.27
C PHE A 507 -13.35 13.55 -36.45
N GLY A 508 -14.44 14.28 -36.15
CA GLY A 508 -15.10 15.15 -37.10
C GLY A 508 -14.37 16.50 -37.23
N GLU A 509 -14.63 17.23 -38.30
CA GLU A 509 -14.12 18.60 -38.45
C GLU A 509 -14.72 19.51 -37.37
N ALA A 510 -13.86 20.26 -36.68
CA ALA A 510 -14.24 21.21 -35.65
C ALA A 510 -13.25 22.37 -35.61
N LYS A 511 -13.66 23.51 -35.05
CA LYS A 511 -12.71 24.59 -34.78
C LYS A 511 -11.69 24.14 -33.72
N PRO A 512 -10.43 24.62 -33.79
CA PRO A 512 -9.46 24.44 -32.72
C PRO A 512 -10.05 24.93 -31.37
N GLY A 513 -9.79 24.20 -30.30
CA GLY A 513 -10.37 24.48 -28.99
C GLY A 513 -9.89 23.50 -27.92
N GLU A 514 -10.40 23.66 -26.70
CA GLU A 514 -10.05 22.79 -25.59
C GLU A 514 -10.48 21.34 -25.90
N TYR A 515 -9.60 20.40 -25.59
CA TYR A 515 -9.90 18.98 -25.60
C TYR A 515 -9.46 18.34 -24.29
N THR A 516 -10.10 17.23 -23.97
CA THR A 516 -9.77 16.41 -22.83
C THR A 516 -9.47 14.99 -23.30
N ILE A 517 -8.28 14.48 -23.00
CA ILE A 517 -8.00 13.04 -23.10
C ILE A 517 -8.42 12.42 -21.79
N TYR A 518 -9.36 11.50 -21.89
CA TYR A 518 -9.88 10.78 -20.74
C TYR A 518 -10.11 9.33 -21.14
N MET A 519 -10.53 8.52 -20.19
CA MET A 519 -10.82 7.13 -20.47
C MET A 519 -12.11 6.63 -19.86
N LYS A 520 -12.68 5.64 -20.54
CA LYS A 520 -13.77 4.82 -20.02
C LYS A 520 -13.15 3.61 -19.35
N TRP A 521 -13.66 3.25 -18.18
CA TRP A 521 -13.06 2.22 -17.35
C TRP A 521 -13.69 0.86 -17.59
N GLU A 522 -12.86 -0.17 -17.42
CA GLU A 522 -13.18 -1.57 -17.60
C GLU A 522 -12.92 -2.28 -16.24
N TYR A 523 -13.92 -2.98 -15.70
CA TYR A 523 -14.00 -3.39 -14.29
C TYR A 523 -13.76 -4.86 -14.04
N VAL A 524 -12.86 -5.25 -13.12
CA VAL A 524 -12.92 -6.60 -12.57
C VAL A 524 -13.67 -6.55 -11.23
N PRO A 525 -14.64 -7.43 -11.02
CA PRO A 525 -15.35 -7.57 -9.75
C PRO A 525 -14.39 -7.67 -8.54
N PRO A 526 -14.73 -7.04 -7.40
CA PRO A 526 -13.97 -7.20 -6.17
C PRO A 526 -14.04 -8.65 -5.70
N THR A 527 -12.88 -9.21 -5.35
CA THR A 527 -12.73 -10.57 -4.82
C THR A 527 -11.97 -10.52 -3.48
N PRO A 528 -12.66 -10.32 -2.35
CA PRO A 528 -12.05 -10.29 -1.02
C PRO A 528 -11.25 -11.56 -0.70
N LEU A 529 -11.80 -12.73 -1.03
CA LEU A 529 -11.07 -13.99 -1.03
C LEU A 529 -10.97 -14.53 -2.46
N ASN A 530 -9.74 -14.66 -2.96
CA ASN A 530 -9.45 -15.16 -4.30
C ASN A 530 -8.57 -16.42 -4.21
N LEU A 531 -9.15 -17.57 -4.56
CA LEU A 531 -8.50 -18.87 -4.50
C LEU A 531 -8.05 -19.29 -5.90
N ALA A 532 -6.74 -19.20 -6.13
CA ALA A 532 -6.05 -19.75 -7.29
C ALA A 532 -4.87 -20.65 -6.85
N CYS A 533 -5.08 -21.43 -5.78
CA CYS A 533 -4.12 -22.42 -5.31
C CYS A 533 -4.28 -23.72 -6.13
N TYR A 534 -3.21 -24.18 -6.76
CA TYR A 534 -3.29 -25.25 -7.77
C TYR A 534 -2.84 -26.62 -7.27
N ASP A 535 -2.61 -26.77 -5.97
CA ASP A 535 -2.32 -28.07 -5.36
C ASP A 535 -3.61 -28.66 -4.77
N PRO A 536 -4.10 -29.81 -5.28
CA PRO A 536 -5.24 -30.51 -4.70
C PRO A 536 -5.05 -30.85 -3.22
N ASN A 537 -3.79 -31.03 -2.80
CA ASN A 537 -3.41 -31.37 -1.44
C ASN A 537 -2.77 -30.15 -0.74
N GLY A 538 -3.25 -28.96 -1.09
CA GLY A 538 -2.71 -27.69 -0.63
C GLY A 538 -2.83 -27.46 0.88
N MET A 539 -3.80 -28.06 1.57
CA MET A 539 -4.00 -27.95 3.02
C MET A 539 -4.00 -26.49 3.53
N ASN A 540 -4.57 -25.57 2.75
CA ASN A 540 -4.71 -24.18 3.16
C ASN A 540 -5.91 -24.02 4.10
N GLU A 541 -5.75 -23.25 5.16
CA GLU A 541 -6.77 -22.98 6.18
C GLU A 541 -7.18 -21.50 6.17
N ILE A 542 -8.48 -21.23 6.10
CA ILE A 542 -9.04 -19.88 6.08
C ILE A 542 -10.22 -19.83 7.06
N TYR A 543 -10.04 -19.15 8.19
CA TYR A 543 -11.04 -19.16 9.27
C TYR A 543 -11.11 -17.90 10.13
N ASP A 544 -12.24 -17.66 10.78
CA ASP A 544 -12.46 -16.50 11.67
C ASP A 544 -12.20 -15.13 11.01
N ASN A 545 -12.29 -15.03 9.68
CA ASN A 545 -12.12 -13.76 8.97
C ASN A 545 -13.46 -13.08 8.69
N THR A 546 -13.41 -11.77 8.48
CA THR A 546 -14.49 -10.99 7.87
C THR A 546 -14.08 -10.54 6.48
N PHE A 547 -14.80 -10.97 5.46
CA PHE A 547 -14.59 -10.62 4.06
C PHE A 547 -15.79 -9.85 3.50
N ILE A 548 -15.55 -8.69 2.89
CA ILE A 548 -16.60 -7.79 2.40
C ILE A 548 -16.27 -7.35 0.98
N GLY A 549 -17.11 -7.72 0.01
CA GLY A 549 -16.96 -7.32 -1.39
C GLY A 549 -18.13 -6.45 -1.84
N ILE A 550 -17.86 -5.18 -2.15
CA ILE A 550 -18.88 -4.20 -2.52
C ILE A 550 -18.57 -3.64 -3.91
N THR A 551 -19.57 -3.64 -4.80
CA THR A 551 -19.51 -2.90 -6.06
C THR A 551 -20.68 -1.93 -6.15
N HIS A 552 -20.40 -0.65 -6.42
CA HIS A 552 -21.42 0.37 -6.66
C HIS A 552 -21.84 0.40 -8.14
N TYR A 553 -22.91 -0.30 -8.52
CA TYR A 553 -23.40 -0.38 -9.91
C TYR A 553 -24.85 0.08 -10.08
N LYS A 554 -25.23 0.56 -11.28
CA LYS A 554 -26.63 0.94 -11.61
C LYS A 554 -27.41 -0.16 -12.34
N LYS A 555 -26.68 -0.99 -13.10
CA LYS A 555 -27.16 -2.16 -13.82
C LYS A 555 -26.12 -3.25 -13.60
N VAL A 556 -26.53 -4.51 -13.71
CA VAL A 556 -25.60 -5.61 -13.56
C VAL A 556 -25.39 -6.35 -14.85
N TRP A 557 -24.12 -6.66 -15.05
CA TRP A 557 -23.63 -7.45 -16.15
C TRP A 557 -22.46 -8.29 -15.63
N HIS A 558 -22.57 -9.60 -15.81
CA HIS A 558 -21.60 -10.58 -15.34
C HIS A 558 -20.68 -11.00 -16.48
N GLY A 559 -19.54 -10.32 -16.64
CA GLY A 559 -18.44 -10.87 -17.43
C GLY A 559 -17.67 -11.96 -16.68
N ASP A 560 -16.76 -12.60 -17.42
CA ASP A 560 -15.82 -13.60 -16.91
C ASP A 560 -14.77 -13.01 -15.94
N TYR A 561 -13.99 -13.89 -15.27
CA TYR A 561 -12.85 -13.41 -14.50
C TYR A 561 -11.81 -12.74 -15.41
N GLY A 562 -11.41 -11.51 -15.07
CA GLY A 562 -10.53 -10.72 -15.91
C GLY A 562 -11.23 -10.18 -17.16
N ASP A 563 -12.55 -10.31 -17.26
CA ASP A 563 -13.42 -9.55 -18.15
C ASP A 563 -14.13 -8.48 -17.33
N THR A 564 -14.68 -7.51 -18.04
CA THR A 564 -15.43 -6.42 -17.44
C THR A 564 -16.65 -6.96 -16.67
N GLY A 565 -17.08 -6.33 -15.59
CA GLY A 565 -18.26 -6.80 -14.86
C GLY A 565 -18.74 -5.83 -13.78
N ASP A 566 -20.04 -5.64 -13.72
CA ASP A 566 -20.72 -4.78 -12.74
C ASP A 566 -21.27 -5.64 -11.59
N TRP A 567 -20.42 -6.37 -10.88
CA TRP A 567 -20.84 -7.27 -9.79
C TRP A 567 -19.76 -7.38 -8.70
N ALA A 568 -20.07 -8.07 -7.60
CA ALA A 568 -19.14 -8.39 -6.51
C ALA A 568 -19.26 -9.88 -6.15
N THR A 569 -18.18 -10.52 -5.69
CA THR A 569 -18.27 -11.85 -5.07
C THR A 569 -17.46 -11.91 -3.80
N ALA A 570 -17.98 -12.60 -2.78
CA ALA A 570 -17.23 -12.79 -1.54
C ALA A 570 -16.05 -13.77 -1.74
N ILE A 571 -16.27 -14.85 -2.50
CA ILE A 571 -15.26 -15.87 -2.84
C ILE A 571 -15.15 -15.99 -4.36
N MET A 572 -13.93 -15.98 -4.87
CA MET A 572 -13.62 -16.29 -6.27
C MET A 572 -12.74 -17.53 -6.38
N LEU A 573 -13.12 -18.46 -7.26
CA LEU A 573 -12.42 -19.71 -7.54
C LEU A 573 -11.82 -19.67 -8.94
N ILE A 574 -10.49 -19.65 -9.06
CA ILE A 574 -9.80 -19.49 -10.34
C ILE A 574 -8.98 -20.73 -10.66
N ALA A 575 -9.27 -21.36 -11.80
CA ALA A 575 -8.54 -22.53 -12.31
C ALA A 575 -8.37 -23.67 -11.26
N MET A 576 -9.41 -23.90 -10.46
CA MET A 576 -9.48 -24.97 -9.45
C MET A 576 -9.84 -26.33 -10.10
N ASP A 577 -9.20 -26.64 -11.23
CA ASP A 577 -9.48 -27.79 -12.10
C ASP A 577 -8.41 -28.89 -12.05
N LYS A 578 -7.57 -28.90 -11.00
CA LYS A 578 -6.38 -29.75 -10.88
C LYS A 578 -6.64 -31.16 -10.32
N GLY A 579 -7.90 -31.56 -10.23
CA GLY A 579 -8.32 -32.87 -9.74
C GLY A 579 -8.59 -32.90 -8.22
N PRO A 580 -9.26 -33.96 -7.73
CA PRO A 580 -9.58 -34.08 -6.32
C PRO A 580 -8.31 -34.27 -5.48
N ALA A 581 -8.43 -33.96 -4.18
CA ALA A 581 -7.41 -34.28 -3.19
C ALA A 581 -7.38 -35.77 -2.86
N GLU A 582 -6.25 -36.23 -2.30
CA GLU A 582 -6.14 -37.57 -1.72
C GLU A 582 -7.06 -37.73 -0.49
N PRO A 583 -7.43 -38.97 -0.10
CA PRO A 583 -8.25 -39.20 1.08
C PRO A 583 -7.71 -38.50 2.33
N GLY A 584 -8.55 -37.66 2.95
CA GLY A 584 -8.19 -36.87 4.15
C GLY A 584 -7.45 -35.56 3.86
N GLN A 585 -7.22 -35.22 2.59
CA GLN A 585 -6.60 -33.96 2.17
C GLN A 585 -7.61 -33.04 1.48
N TYR A 586 -7.25 -31.77 1.33
CA TYR A 586 -8.01 -30.74 0.64
C TYR A 586 -7.07 -29.68 0.08
N SER A 587 -7.57 -28.90 -0.88
CA SER A 587 -6.81 -27.77 -1.42
C SER A 587 -6.93 -26.55 -0.51
N ALA A 588 -8.17 -26.26 -0.09
CA ALA A 588 -8.49 -25.21 0.85
C ALA A 588 -9.67 -25.62 1.73
N TYR A 589 -9.56 -25.32 3.02
CA TYR A 589 -10.64 -25.42 4.00
C TYR A 589 -11.00 -24.01 4.47
N VAL A 590 -12.23 -23.61 4.15
CA VAL A 590 -12.79 -22.28 4.43
C VAL A 590 -13.89 -22.47 5.45
N HIS A 591 -13.66 -22.06 6.70
CA HIS A 591 -14.62 -22.30 7.77
C HIS A 591 -14.73 -21.19 8.81
N ASP A 592 -15.89 -21.06 9.45
CA ASP A 592 -16.12 -20.08 10.53
C ASP A 592 -15.83 -18.61 10.12
N ASN A 593 -15.92 -18.29 8.83
CA ASN A 593 -15.75 -16.93 8.33
C ASN A 593 -17.11 -16.22 8.18
N GLN A 594 -17.05 -14.89 8.21
CA GLN A 594 -18.15 -14.01 7.83
C GLN A 594 -17.87 -13.42 6.45
N PHE A 595 -18.78 -13.66 5.52
CA PHE A 595 -18.75 -13.14 4.16
C PHE A 595 -19.90 -12.18 3.93
N PHE A 596 -19.59 -11.03 3.38
CA PHE A 596 -20.55 -10.02 2.97
C PHE A 596 -20.33 -9.69 1.49
N SER A 597 -21.41 -9.66 0.74
CA SER A 597 -21.39 -9.13 -0.62
C SER A 597 -22.71 -8.49 -0.94
N ASN A 598 -22.72 -7.50 -1.84
CA ASN A 598 -23.95 -6.95 -2.40
C ASN A 598 -24.39 -7.66 -3.70
N ASP A 599 -23.74 -8.77 -4.09
CA ASP A 599 -24.14 -9.53 -5.28
C ASP A 599 -24.02 -11.06 -5.15
N LEU A 600 -22.83 -11.62 -5.36
CA LEU A 600 -22.56 -13.06 -5.29
C LEU A 600 -21.87 -13.45 -3.99
N PHE A 601 -22.15 -14.66 -3.51
CA PHE A 601 -21.37 -15.25 -2.43
C PHE A 601 -20.16 -16.00 -2.97
N ILE A 602 -20.35 -16.76 -4.06
CA ILE A 602 -19.31 -17.62 -4.63
C ILE A 602 -19.39 -17.54 -6.15
N ASN A 603 -18.23 -17.38 -6.80
CA ASN A 603 -18.11 -17.45 -8.25
C ASN A 603 -16.85 -18.21 -8.70
N SER A 604 -16.91 -18.86 -9.87
CA SER A 604 -15.73 -19.43 -10.56
C SER A 604 -15.44 -18.78 -11.92
N GLY A 605 -16.30 -17.91 -12.42
CA GLY A 605 -16.32 -17.54 -13.84
C GLY A 605 -16.88 -18.66 -14.73
N TYR A 606 -17.14 -18.35 -15.99
CA TYR A 606 -17.72 -19.26 -16.98
C TYR A 606 -16.69 -20.24 -17.55
N ASN A 607 -15.41 -19.85 -17.64
CA ASN A 607 -14.36 -20.68 -18.26
C ASN A 607 -13.61 -21.63 -17.29
N TYR A 608 -13.78 -21.48 -15.97
CA TYR A 608 -13.01 -22.27 -15.00
C TYR A 608 -13.87 -23.34 -14.35
N LYS A 609 -13.62 -24.61 -14.70
CA LYS A 609 -14.19 -25.76 -14.00
C LYS A 609 -13.63 -25.84 -12.57
N VAL A 610 -14.48 -26.26 -11.63
CA VAL A 610 -14.07 -26.59 -10.26
C VAL A 610 -14.21 -28.11 -10.06
N ASN A 611 -13.10 -28.81 -9.87
CA ASN A 611 -13.07 -30.25 -9.58
C ASN A 611 -12.10 -30.63 -8.44
N MET A 612 -11.50 -29.64 -7.79
CA MET A 612 -10.63 -29.82 -6.63
C MET A 612 -11.46 -29.94 -5.35
N THR A 613 -10.90 -30.62 -4.34
CA THR A 613 -11.52 -30.72 -3.02
C THR A 613 -11.37 -29.39 -2.27
N ILE A 614 -12.45 -28.63 -2.18
CA ILE A 614 -12.55 -27.38 -1.42
C ILE A 614 -13.63 -27.58 -0.36
N MET A 615 -13.29 -27.37 0.90
CA MET A 615 -14.23 -27.57 2.01
C MET A 615 -14.76 -26.20 2.47
N LEU A 616 -16.08 -25.97 2.35
CA LEU A 616 -16.73 -24.76 2.88
C LEU A 616 -17.67 -25.17 4.01
N LYS A 617 -17.33 -24.84 5.26
CA LYS A 617 -18.14 -25.24 6.42
C LYS A 617 -18.36 -24.13 7.44
N ASN A 618 -19.52 -24.10 8.10
CA ASN A 618 -19.80 -23.18 9.20
C ASN A 618 -19.61 -21.68 8.88
N ASN A 619 -19.62 -21.28 7.61
CA ASN A 619 -19.48 -19.87 7.25
C ASN A 619 -20.84 -19.17 7.30
N ILE A 620 -20.81 -17.86 7.52
CA ILE A 620 -21.99 -16.99 7.44
C ILE A 620 -21.85 -16.10 6.21
N PHE A 621 -22.76 -16.24 5.25
CA PHE A 621 -22.89 -15.38 4.08
C PHE A 621 -24.05 -14.41 4.28
N THR A 622 -23.79 -13.12 4.15
CA THR A 622 -24.79 -12.06 4.33
C THR A 622 -24.85 -11.17 3.10
N LEU A 623 -26.05 -11.02 2.53
CA LEU A 623 -26.31 -10.08 1.45
C LEU A 623 -26.41 -8.66 2.02
N LEU A 624 -25.63 -7.74 1.47
CA LEU A 624 -25.70 -6.32 1.82
C LEU A 624 -26.83 -5.65 1.04
N LYS A 625 -27.71 -4.91 1.74
CA LYS A 625 -28.83 -4.18 1.12
C LYS A 625 -28.38 -2.95 0.32
N GLU A 626 -27.29 -2.32 0.74
CA GLU A 626 -26.70 -1.11 0.16
C GLU A 626 -25.27 -1.42 -0.32
N PRO A 627 -24.76 -0.80 -1.41
CA PRO A 627 -25.39 0.27 -2.20
C PRO A 627 -26.48 -0.22 -3.16
N PHE A 628 -26.46 -1.50 -3.55
CA PHE A 628 -27.52 -2.16 -4.32
C PHE A 628 -27.42 -3.67 -4.09
N ALA A 629 -28.52 -4.32 -3.69
CA ALA A 629 -28.69 -5.77 -3.79
C ALA A 629 -29.63 -6.09 -4.96
N ILE A 630 -29.23 -7.02 -5.82
CA ILE A 630 -30.14 -7.54 -6.84
C ILE A 630 -30.82 -8.80 -6.35
N GLU A 631 -32.14 -8.85 -6.54
CA GLU A 631 -32.94 -10.05 -6.38
C GLU A 631 -32.53 -11.13 -7.39
N ARG A 632 -32.25 -12.33 -6.90
CA ARG A 632 -31.90 -13.49 -7.73
C ARG A 632 -32.16 -14.79 -6.99
N ASP A 633 -32.39 -15.85 -7.76
CA ASP A 633 -32.70 -17.18 -7.23
C ASP A 633 -31.48 -17.91 -6.66
N ASN A 634 -30.26 -17.53 -7.08
CA ASN A 634 -29.03 -18.20 -6.68
C ASN A 634 -27.82 -17.26 -6.66
N ARG A 635 -27.07 -17.28 -5.55
CA ARG A 635 -25.85 -16.48 -5.32
C ARG A 635 -24.54 -17.26 -5.41
N ILE A 636 -24.63 -18.54 -5.81
CA ILE A 636 -23.51 -19.41 -6.16
C ILE A 636 -23.52 -19.56 -7.69
N LEU A 637 -22.66 -18.79 -8.37
CA LEU A 637 -22.64 -18.65 -9.83
C LEU A 637 -21.34 -19.22 -10.44
N GLY A 638 -21.38 -19.57 -11.72
CA GLY A 638 -20.22 -20.06 -12.48
C GLY A 638 -20.51 -21.41 -13.11
N ALA A 639 -20.34 -21.52 -14.43
CA ALA A 639 -20.59 -22.76 -15.18
C ALA A 639 -19.69 -23.91 -14.72
N GLY A 640 -18.55 -23.59 -14.09
CA GLY A 640 -17.64 -24.56 -13.53
C GLY A 640 -18.01 -25.11 -12.15
N ILE A 641 -18.97 -24.50 -11.44
CA ILE A 641 -19.45 -25.00 -10.14
C ILE A 641 -20.51 -26.07 -10.38
N GLY A 642 -20.11 -27.34 -10.33
CA GLY A 642 -21.00 -28.48 -10.52
C GLY A 642 -21.97 -28.72 -9.35
N GLU A 643 -23.08 -29.42 -9.62
CA GLU A 643 -24.13 -29.71 -8.63
C GLU A 643 -23.62 -30.46 -7.39
N ALA A 644 -22.62 -31.34 -7.55
CA ALA A 644 -21.99 -32.04 -6.42
C ALA A 644 -21.38 -31.04 -5.42
N PHE A 645 -20.60 -30.08 -5.91
CA PHE A 645 -19.97 -29.08 -5.04
C PHE A 645 -21.00 -28.10 -4.46
N LYS A 646 -22.05 -27.72 -5.22
CA LYS A 646 -23.17 -26.94 -4.66
C LYS A 646 -23.87 -27.67 -3.52
N LYS A 647 -24.05 -28.99 -3.63
CA LYS A 647 -24.63 -29.82 -2.57
C LYS A 647 -23.72 -29.82 -1.34
N GLU A 648 -22.41 -29.99 -1.52
CA GLU A 648 -21.43 -29.93 -0.43
C GLU A 648 -21.50 -28.60 0.32
N ILE A 649 -21.53 -27.46 -0.39
CA ILE A 649 -21.69 -26.12 0.20
C ILE A 649 -22.98 -26.04 1.03
N LYS A 650 -24.10 -26.55 0.51
CA LYS A 650 -25.39 -26.54 1.23
C LYS A 650 -25.38 -27.45 2.47
N THR A 651 -24.68 -28.57 2.42
CA THR A 651 -24.57 -29.52 3.55
C THR A 651 -23.48 -29.17 4.57
N GLY A 652 -22.62 -28.20 4.26
CA GLY A 652 -21.50 -27.77 5.11
C GLY A 652 -21.88 -26.95 6.34
N ASN A 653 -23.16 -26.88 6.73
CA ASN A 653 -23.64 -26.03 7.83
C ASN A 653 -23.33 -24.52 7.62
N ASN A 654 -23.29 -24.07 6.37
CA ASN A 654 -23.17 -22.65 6.04
C ASN A 654 -24.53 -21.96 6.19
N VAL A 655 -24.54 -20.73 6.70
CA VAL A 655 -25.74 -19.89 6.86
C VAL A 655 -25.78 -18.84 5.76
N PHE A 656 -26.89 -18.75 5.03
CA PHE A 656 -27.12 -17.73 4.01
C PHE A 656 -28.22 -16.77 4.48
N LYS A 657 -27.88 -15.51 4.69
CA LYS A 657 -28.78 -14.42 5.06
C LYS A 657 -28.98 -13.53 3.85
N GLU A 658 -30.09 -13.71 3.13
CA GLU A 658 -30.46 -12.89 1.97
C GLU A 658 -31.39 -11.73 2.32
#